data_AF-A0A2G6L260-F1
#
_entry.id   AF-A0A2G6L260-F1
#
_cell.length_a   1.000
_cell.length_b   1.000
_cell.length_c   1.000
_cell.angle_alpha   90.00
_cell.angle_beta   90.00
_cell.angle_gamma   90.00
#
_symmetry.space_group_name_H-M   'P 1'
#
loop_
_entity.id
_entity.type
_entity.pdbx_description
1 polymer ?
#
loop_
_entity_poly.entity_id
_entity_poly.type
_entity_poly.pdbx_seq_one_letter_code
_entity_poly.pdbx_strand_id
1 'polypeptide(L)'
;MFFIDLKSLFIKSKEKQMKKETVFPLLSGKAALGGVAWVFALFTCVQMAVADTHVSGEIETDTNWDLAGSPYIVKNDIHLVGNATLTINPGVEVRFDPGMNLWLGSRMKGAGTLVAQGTEDNKIRFTTNVSGNPWGNIGFSVETGEGTIIRHAIIENGGSRGQMILFDAAADVTIENSTIRNSYQDAVHFYGYAVVATGAPTLRENHYEDNGEYPFRITISQGHHAIAAIDGSNTFTGNGDNRIYYEGGTLTADTVMKNPGIPYYLASYLNLDNATLTIEPGTELQFSARGSLMVGASSQLIAEGTEDSNIKFISSWPMHSTGIMSFSAASEGGVIENAVIERLEMMYIDGGSPVIRSSTIRGVSEGFIIFSSAPQIYCNNILANTVGFDTRNDAAPQIYNNNIVGNTRYGIHNINAGTIMAENNYWGAADGPSGNGPGSGDAIAGGVVDFDPFLSELSSCTVPVNASFTATPVQGCQALTVQFADNSTGVVSEWEWDFDNDGTIDSTEKRPSHTYAEPGTYTVTLTVYEGDASSTTSTDITVSKSVPTANFSAQTVSGELPLNVAFVDQSQICGTDSIVAWSWDFDNDGTPDSSEQHPAHVFDQAGYYTVSLTVTDTDGDSDTVTKEDYVYVSEPCSIYYYDADADGYGTDDSQCLTSPSFPYTAEEPLDCDDGNVSINPDAAEVCGDGIDNNCDGNVDEGECVVDIPGDLDSDADVDGADFRLFLSTYNKSSGTPGFIAEADYNQNGWVGFSDFLTWSGHYISYLFHSWFGRH
;
A
#
# COMPACT_ATOMS: atom_id res chain seq x y z
N MET A 1 39.83 -28.01 39.27
CA MET A 1 40.07 -29.27 40.02
C MET A 1 38.80 -30.09 39.87
N PHE A 2 38.89 -31.24 39.19
CA PHE A 2 37.81 -32.17 38.80
C PHE A 2 36.59 -31.65 37.98
N PHE A 3 36.51 -32.17 36.75
CA PHE A 3 35.33 -32.24 35.88
C PHE A 3 34.47 -33.47 36.23
N ILE A 4 33.15 -33.37 36.08
CA ILE A 4 32.19 -34.40 35.60
C ILE A 4 31.04 -33.57 34.97
N ASP A 5 30.90 -33.39 33.66
CA ASP A 5 30.59 -34.32 32.55
C ASP A 5 29.10 -34.73 32.45
N LEU A 6 28.57 -34.65 31.22
CA LEU A 6 27.15 -34.66 30.84
C LEU A 6 26.96 -35.67 29.70
N LYS A 7 26.19 -36.76 29.91
CA LYS A 7 25.33 -37.34 28.85
C LYS A 7 24.37 -38.45 29.29
N SER A 8 23.21 -38.43 28.63
CA SER A 8 22.29 -39.53 28.32
C SER A 8 21.66 -40.36 29.45
N LEU A 9 20.34 -40.23 29.60
CA LEU A 9 19.46 -41.38 29.36
C LEU A 9 18.08 -40.94 28.79
N PHE A 10 17.83 -41.25 27.52
CA PHE A 10 16.49 -41.20 26.92
C PHE A 10 15.69 -42.44 27.37
N ILE A 11 14.53 -42.28 28.02
CA ILE A 11 13.46 -43.29 27.98
C ILE A 11 12.11 -42.61 27.73
N LYS A 12 11.38 -43.22 26.79
CA LYS A 12 10.13 -42.76 26.14
C LYS A 12 9.00 -42.43 27.11
N SER A 13 8.16 -41.49 26.69
CA SER A 13 6.81 -41.28 27.19
C SER A 13 5.92 -42.53 27.00
N LYS A 14 4.92 -42.66 27.87
CA LYS A 14 3.59 -43.20 27.52
C LYS A 14 2.56 -42.63 28.48
N GLU A 15 1.46 -42.13 27.93
CA GLU A 15 0.38 -41.49 28.67
C GLU A 15 -0.32 -42.47 29.61
N LYS A 16 -0.90 -41.95 30.70
CA LYS A 16 -2.23 -42.39 31.11
C LYS A 16 -2.98 -41.36 31.93
N GLN A 17 -4.20 -41.05 31.47
CA GLN A 17 -5.17 -40.17 32.09
C GLN A 17 -5.40 -40.47 33.57
N MET A 18 -5.63 -39.43 34.38
CA MET A 18 -6.46 -39.54 35.58
C MET A 18 -7.51 -38.44 35.63
N LYS A 19 -8.74 -38.86 35.91
CA LYS A 19 -9.93 -37.99 36.01
C LYS A 19 -9.93 -37.20 37.31
N LYS A 20 -10.66 -36.07 37.28
CA LYS A 20 -11.09 -35.30 38.45
C LYS A 20 -11.89 -36.16 39.45
N GLU A 21 -12.05 -35.56 40.63
CA GLU A 21 -13.01 -35.83 41.73
C GLU A 21 -12.51 -36.65 42.92
N THR A 22 -12.28 -35.96 44.04
CA THR A 22 -12.92 -36.33 45.32
C THR A 22 -13.12 -35.07 46.18
N VAL A 23 -14.35 -34.88 46.66
CA VAL A 23 -14.75 -33.82 47.61
C VAL A 23 -14.44 -34.25 49.04
N PHE A 24 -13.87 -33.36 49.86
CA PHE A 24 -13.75 -33.56 51.31
C PHE A 24 -15.01 -33.10 52.06
N PRO A 25 -15.50 -33.91 53.02
CA PRO A 25 -16.27 -33.40 54.15
C PRO A 25 -15.56 -33.59 55.52
N LEU A 26 -16.05 -32.83 56.51
CA LEU A 26 -15.43 -32.54 57.80
C LEU A 26 -15.54 -33.64 58.87
N LEU A 27 -14.51 -33.68 59.75
CA LEU A 27 -14.54 -33.93 61.21
C LEU A 27 -15.40 -35.08 61.79
N SER A 28 -14.74 -36.05 62.46
CA SER A 28 -14.57 -36.04 63.93
C SER A 28 -14.09 -37.41 64.48
N GLY A 29 -13.27 -37.40 65.55
CA GLY A 29 -12.85 -38.62 66.26
C GLY A 29 -11.66 -38.39 67.21
N LYS A 30 -11.77 -38.82 68.48
CA LYS A 30 -10.76 -38.59 69.53
C LYS A 30 -9.94 -39.83 69.87
N ALA A 31 -8.69 -39.57 70.28
CA ALA A 31 -7.85 -40.31 71.23
C ALA A 31 -7.19 -41.64 70.82
N ALA A 32 -5.85 -41.65 70.83
CA ALA A 32 -5.04 -42.40 71.82
C ALA A 32 -3.58 -41.88 71.82
N LEU A 33 -2.85 -42.03 72.94
CA LEU A 33 -1.44 -41.63 73.05
C LEU A 33 -0.48 -42.70 72.48
N GLY A 34 0.61 -42.24 71.87
CA GLY A 34 1.75 -43.07 71.46
C GLY A 34 2.92 -42.20 71.05
N GLY A 35 3.75 -41.77 72.01
CA GLY A 35 4.83 -40.82 71.75
C GLY A 35 6.07 -41.46 71.12
N VAL A 36 6.49 -40.94 69.98
CA VAL A 36 7.89 -41.01 69.50
C VAL A 36 8.27 -39.61 69.04
N ALA A 37 9.25 -39.00 69.69
CA ALA A 37 9.73 -37.67 69.33
C ALA A 37 10.60 -37.76 68.08
N TRP A 38 10.10 -37.23 66.96
CA TRP A 38 10.92 -36.86 65.81
C TRP A 38 10.97 -35.34 65.73
N VAL A 39 12.19 -34.80 65.63
CA VAL A 39 12.44 -33.37 65.52
C VAL A 39 11.98 -32.91 64.14
N PHE A 40 10.78 -32.34 64.06
CA PHE A 40 10.38 -31.55 62.91
C PHE A 40 11.16 -30.24 62.94
N ALA A 41 12.20 -30.16 62.11
CA ALA A 41 12.76 -28.88 61.71
C ALA A 41 11.66 -28.09 61.01
N LEU A 42 11.19 -27.03 61.66
CA LEU A 42 10.25 -26.09 61.07
C LEU A 42 11.00 -25.30 59.99
N PHE A 43 11.04 -25.83 58.77
CA PHE A 43 11.26 -25.00 57.59
C PHE A 43 10.01 -24.14 57.41
N THR A 44 9.94 -23.06 58.18
CA THR A 44 9.18 -21.88 57.78
C THR A 44 9.80 -21.41 56.48
N CYS A 45 9.21 -21.81 55.35
CA CYS A 45 9.37 -21.09 54.12
C CYS A 45 8.79 -19.69 54.39
N VAL A 46 9.66 -18.76 54.79
CA VAL A 46 9.35 -17.34 54.74
C VAL A 46 9.29 -17.03 53.26
N GLN A 47 8.08 -17.12 52.72
CA GLN A 47 7.75 -16.63 51.41
C GLN A 47 7.95 -15.12 51.49
N MET A 48 9.18 -14.67 51.18
CA MET A 48 9.47 -13.25 51.02
C MET A 48 8.52 -12.75 49.94
N ALA A 49 7.55 -11.94 50.34
CA ALA A 49 6.79 -11.16 49.39
C ALA A 49 7.80 -10.26 48.68
N VAL A 50 8.08 -10.58 47.41
CA VAL A 50 8.80 -9.67 46.53
C VAL A 50 7.91 -8.43 46.41
N ALA A 51 8.50 -7.25 46.49
CA ALA A 51 7.74 -6.02 46.33
C ALA A 51 7.26 -5.91 44.87
N ASP A 52 6.04 -5.41 44.68
CA ASP A 52 5.44 -5.21 43.35
C ASP A 52 6.39 -4.41 42.43
N THR A 53 6.65 -4.89 41.22
CA THR A 53 7.56 -4.21 40.29
C THR A 53 6.81 -3.14 39.51
N HIS A 54 6.98 -1.87 39.89
CA HIS A 54 6.35 -0.76 39.17
C HIS A 54 7.06 -0.46 37.84
N VAL A 55 6.30 -0.31 36.76
CA VAL A 55 6.78 -0.02 35.40
C VAL A 55 5.95 1.08 34.72
N SER A 56 6.57 1.83 33.80
CA SER A 56 5.97 2.95 33.07
C SER A 56 6.93 3.54 32.04
N GLY A 57 6.43 4.18 30.99
CA GLY A 57 7.23 5.02 30.08
C GLY A 57 7.80 4.27 28.87
N GLU A 58 8.84 4.82 28.27
CA GLU A 58 9.46 4.26 27.06
C GLU A 58 10.38 3.07 27.41
N ILE A 59 10.24 1.99 26.66
CA ILE A 59 11.17 0.85 26.64
C ILE A 59 11.92 0.94 25.31
N GLU A 60 13.17 1.41 25.36
CA GLU A 60 14.06 1.64 24.20
C GLU A 60 15.22 0.63 24.13
N THR A 61 15.24 -0.37 25.00
CA THR A 61 16.25 -1.45 25.03
C THR A 61 15.60 -2.79 25.36
N ASP A 62 16.16 -3.87 24.82
CA ASP A 62 15.69 -5.23 25.10
C ASP A 62 15.50 -5.49 26.60
N THR A 63 14.28 -5.87 26.95
CA THR A 63 13.81 -5.97 28.34
C THR A 63 13.13 -7.31 28.56
N ASN A 64 13.48 -7.97 29.66
CA ASN A 64 12.90 -9.26 30.04
C ASN A 64 12.07 -9.14 31.32
N TRP A 65 10.81 -9.54 31.26
CA TRP A 65 9.91 -9.64 32.41
C TRP A 65 9.74 -11.10 32.81
N ASP A 66 10.00 -11.42 34.08
CA ASP A 66 10.04 -12.79 34.59
C ASP A 66 9.26 -12.96 35.91
N LEU A 67 9.17 -14.20 36.38
CA LEU A 67 8.45 -14.54 37.61
C LEU A 67 9.06 -13.94 38.88
N ALA A 68 10.30 -13.44 38.85
CA ALA A 68 10.91 -12.78 40.01
C ALA A 68 10.45 -11.32 40.13
N GLY A 69 10.11 -10.65 39.03
CA GLY A 69 9.51 -9.31 39.05
C GLY A 69 7.97 -9.30 39.10
N SER A 70 7.30 -10.43 38.83
CA SER A 70 5.84 -10.52 38.78
C SER A 70 5.19 -10.35 40.18
N PRO A 71 4.11 -9.55 40.34
CA PRO A 71 3.40 -8.83 39.28
C PRO A 71 4.08 -7.52 38.88
N TYR A 72 4.09 -7.24 37.57
CA TYR A 72 4.51 -5.95 37.02
C TYR A 72 3.32 -4.99 37.05
N ILE A 73 3.44 -3.87 37.75
CA ILE A 73 2.36 -2.89 37.92
C ILE A 73 2.61 -1.68 37.02
N VAL A 74 1.80 -1.52 35.98
CA VAL A 74 1.88 -0.43 35.01
C VAL A 74 1.22 0.83 35.58
N LYS A 75 2.04 1.86 35.86
CA LYS A 75 1.65 3.10 36.56
C LYS A 75 1.43 4.31 35.66
N ASN A 76 2.01 4.31 34.47
CA ASN A 76 1.69 5.19 33.35
C ASN A 76 1.76 4.35 32.07
N ASP A 77 1.26 4.88 30.95
CA ASP A 77 1.39 4.26 29.63
C ASP A 77 2.83 3.78 29.34
N ILE A 78 2.94 2.59 28.74
CA ILE A 78 4.20 2.03 28.27
C ILE A 78 4.26 2.17 26.76
N HIS A 79 5.41 2.62 26.25
CA HIS A 79 5.69 2.71 24.82
C HIS A 79 6.92 1.86 24.50
N LEU A 80 6.73 0.76 23.77
CA LEU A 80 7.81 -0.09 23.30
C LEU A 80 8.27 0.40 21.92
N VAL A 81 9.48 0.94 21.84
CA VAL A 81 10.01 1.67 20.68
C VAL A 81 11.54 1.47 20.54
N GLY A 82 12.20 2.15 19.60
CA GLY A 82 13.67 2.11 19.48
C GLY A 82 14.23 0.79 18.96
N ASN A 83 13.41 -0.01 18.28
CA ASN A 83 13.66 -1.39 17.86
C ASN A 83 13.90 -2.36 19.04
N ALA A 84 13.37 -2.03 20.22
CA ALA A 84 13.49 -2.85 21.42
C ALA A 84 12.51 -4.02 21.46
N THR A 85 12.96 -5.14 22.04
CA THR A 85 12.13 -6.31 22.33
C THR A 85 11.72 -6.34 23.79
N LEU A 86 10.42 -6.44 24.08
CA LEU A 86 9.92 -6.80 25.42
C LEU A 86 9.55 -8.28 25.45
N THR A 87 10.35 -9.09 26.14
CA THR A 87 10.07 -10.50 26.37
C THR A 87 9.33 -10.68 27.70
N ILE A 88 8.16 -11.31 27.68
CA ILE A 88 7.38 -11.65 28.87
C ILE A 88 7.32 -13.17 28.99
N ASN A 89 7.85 -13.70 30.09
CA ASN A 89 8.01 -15.14 30.31
C ASN A 89 6.70 -15.83 30.80
N PRO A 90 6.58 -17.16 30.66
CA PRO A 90 5.43 -17.91 31.14
C PRO A 90 5.06 -17.65 32.61
N GLY A 91 3.76 -17.52 32.87
CA GLY A 91 3.19 -17.29 34.21
C GLY A 91 3.31 -15.87 34.75
N VAL A 92 3.92 -14.92 34.02
CA VAL A 92 4.02 -13.52 34.46
C VAL A 92 2.64 -12.85 34.46
N GLU A 93 2.34 -12.14 35.54
CA GLU A 93 1.16 -11.27 35.66
C GLU A 93 1.59 -9.80 35.49
N VAL A 94 0.89 -9.10 34.59
CA VAL A 94 1.01 -7.67 34.32
C VAL A 94 -0.31 -7.01 34.70
N ARG A 95 -0.28 -6.06 35.64
CA ARG A 95 -1.46 -5.35 36.13
C ARG A 95 -1.38 -3.87 35.81
N PHE A 96 -2.40 -3.34 35.15
CA PHE A 96 -2.44 -1.95 34.73
C PHE A 96 -3.31 -1.11 35.68
N ASP A 97 -2.83 0.05 36.12
CA ASP A 97 -3.70 1.04 36.75
C ASP A 97 -4.78 1.51 35.73
N PRO A 98 -5.93 2.05 36.16
CA PRO A 98 -7.06 2.37 35.28
C PRO A 98 -6.69 3.32 34.13
N GLY A 99 -7.14 2.99 32.93
CA GLY A 99 -6.86 3.76 31.70
C GLY A 99 -5.46 3.62 31.10
N MET A 100 -4.53 2.90 31.72
CA MET A 100 -3.14 2.76 31.25
C MET A 100 -3.02 1.75 30.09
N ASN A 101 -2.10 2.03 29.15
CA ASN A 101 -1.98 1.36 27.86
C ASN A 101 -0.57 0.75 27.68
N LEU A 102 -0.46 -0.25 26.80
CA LEU A 102 0.81 -0.76 26.27
C LEU A 102 0.82 -0.53 24.75
N TRP A 103 1.63 0.40 24.28
CA TRP A 103 1.76 0.76 22.87
C TRP A 103 3.02 0.16 22.26
N LEU A 104 2.89 -0.42 21.07
CA LEU A 104 3.98 -1.00 20.29
C LEU A 104 4.25 -0.16 19.04
N GLY A 105 5.50 0.30 18.92
CA GLY A 105 5.96 1.13 17.82
C GLY A 105 5.53 2.59 17.91
N SER A 106 6.28 3.48 17.25
CA SER A 106 5.88 4.87 17.03
C SER A 106 6.64 5.48 15.86
N ARG A 107 5.92 6.17 14.95
CA ARG A 107 6.50 6.86 13.77
C ARG A 107 7.66 7.82 14.09
N MET A 108 7.77 8.27 15.34
CA MET A 108 8.84 9.18 15.78
C MET A 108 10.06 8.47 16.40
N LYS A 109 9.92 7.20 16.78
CA LYS A 109 10.89 6.44 17.61
C LYS A 109 11.24 5.06 17.05
N GLY A 110 10.67 4.66 15.91
CA GLY A 110 10.91 3.36 15.29
C GLY A 110 10.11 2.23 15.94
N ALA A 111 10.53 1.00 15.68
CA ALA A 111 9.72 -0.18 15.94
C ALA A 111 9.77 -0.66 17.40
N GLY A 112 8.85 -1.55 17.77
CA GLY A 112 8.88 -2.25 19.07
C GLY A 112 8.22 -3.61 19.02
N THR A 113 8.89 -4.65 19.53
CA THR A 113 8.49 -6.06 19.39
C THR A 113 8.10 -6.68 20.73
N LEU A 114 6.87 -7.15 20.89
CA LEU A 114 6.43 -7.85 22.11
C LEU A 114 6.49 -9.37 21.91
N VAL A 115 7.25 -10.06 22.75
CA VAL A 115 7.33 -11.52 22.79
C VAL A 115 6.73 -12.03 24.10
N ALA A 116 5.41 -12.16 24.13
CA ALA A 116 4.67 -12.68 25.28
C ALA A 116 4.26 -14.14 25.05
N GLN A 117 5.18 -15.06 25.33
CA GLN A 117 4.98 -16.50 25.11
C GLN A 117 4.76 -17.24 26.43
N GLY A 118 3.49 -17.49 26.76
CA GLY A 118 3.08 -18.35 27.86
C GLY A 118 3.15 -19.84 27.54
N THR A 119 2.61 -20.65 28.45
CA THR A 119 2.35 -22.09 28.22
C THR A 119 0.93 -22.44 28.70
N GLU A 120 0.38 -23.58 28.31
CA GLU A 120 -0.94 -24.04 28.76
C GLU A 120 -1.07 -24.03 30.30
N ASP A 121 -0.06 -24.56 31.00
CA ASP A 121 0.02 -24.60 32.47
C ASP A 121 0.35 -23.23 33.11
N ASN A 122 1.15 -22.40 32.44
CA ASN A 122 1.64 -21.12 32.95
C ASN A 122 1.33 -20.01 31.95
N LYS A 123 0.05 -19.63 31.87
CA LYS A 123 -0.42 -18.54 31.02
C LYS A 123 0.09 -17.19 31.52
N ILE A 124 0.43 -16.29 30.59
CA ILE A 124 0.71 -14.88 30.91
C ILE A 124 -0.63 -14.19 31.17
N ARG A 125 -0.69 -13.22 32.10
CA ARG A 125 -1.95 -12.55 32.45
C ARG A 125 -1.81 -11.02 32.38
N PHE A 126 -2.58 -10.39 31.50
CA PHE A 126 -2.74 -8.94 31.42
C PHE A 126 -4.10 -8.57 32.03
N THR A 127 -4.11 -7.77 33.10
CA THR A 127 -5.35 -7.45 33.81
C THR A 127 -5.34 -6.08 34.50
N THR A 128 -6.47 -5.64 35.05
CA THR A 128 -6.52 -4.41 35.87
C THR A 128 -5.89 -4.61 37.25
N ASN A 129 -5.14 -3.62 37.71
CA ASN A 129 -4.66 -3.52 39.09
C ASN A 129 -5.77 -3.08 40.06
N VAL A 130 -6.86 -2.47 39.56
CA VAL A 130 -7.96 -1.94 40.36
C VAL A 130 -9.27 -2.59 39.93
N SER A 131 -9.74 -3.55 40.74
CA SER A 131 -10.99 -4.28 40.47
C SER A 131 -12.17 -3.33 40.15
N GLY A 132 -12.95 -3.69 39.12
CA GLY A 132 -14.08 -2.89 38.63
C GLY A 132 -13.71 -1.62 37.85
N ASN A 133 -12.42 -1.31 37.65
CA ASN A 133 -11.98 -0.17 36.86
C ASN A 133 -11.10 -0.68 35.71
N PRO A 134 -11.54 -0.59 34.44
CA PRO A 134 -10.78 -1.14 33.33
C PRO A 134 -9.48 -0.38 33.09
N TRP A 135 -8.45 -1.11 32.67
CA TRP A 135 -7.25 -0.53 32.06
C TRP A 135 -7.52 -0.12 30.61
N GLY A 136 -6.55 0.50 29.95
CA GLY A 136 -6.65 0.99 28.57
C GLY A 136 -6.65 -0.15 27.55
N ASN A 137 -5.62 -0.22 26.71
CA ASN A 137 -5.48 -1.27 25.69
C ASN A 137 -4.03 -1.73 25.49
N ILE A 138 -3.86 -2.87 24.81
CA ILE A 138 -2.64 -3.18 24.06
C ILE A 138 -2.86 -2.64 22.64
N GLY A 139 -2.03 -1.69 22.22
CA GLY A 139 -2.15 -0.97 20.95
C GLY A 139 -1.00 -1.25 20.01
N PHE A 140 -1.31 -1.75 18.82
CA PHE A 140 -0.38 -2.03 17.73
C PHE A 140 -0.43 -0.91 16.69
N SER A 141 0.71 -0.27 16.42
CA SER A 141 0.86 0.78 15.41
C SER A 141 1.48 0.25 14.10
N VAL A 142 1.60 1.11 13.08
CA VAL A 142 2.36 0.81 11.84
C VAL A 142 3.82 0.40 12.09
N GLU A 143 4.42 0.82 13.20
CA GLU A 143 5.80 0.46 13.57
C GLU A 143 5.82 -0.71 14.57
N THR A 144 4.80 -1.57 14.61
CA THR A 144 4.88 -2.79 15.43
C THR A 144 5.96 -3.69 14.83
N GLY A 145 6.95 -4.07 15.63
CA GLY A 145 8.10 -4.84 15.12
C GLY A 145 7.73 -6.28 14.78
N GLU A 146 8.34 -6.80 13.71
CA GLU A 146 8.17 -8.19 13.24
C GLU A 146 8.40 -9.21 14.36
N GLY A 147 7.72 -10.36 14.25
CA GLY A 147 7.77 -11.42 15.26
C GLY A 147 7.02 -11.11 16.57
N THR A 148 6.23 -10.03 16.60
CA THR A 148 5.36 -9.72 17.74
C THR A 148 4.32 -10.83 17.95
N ILE A 149 4.31 -11.40 19.14
CA ILE A 149 3.51 -12.59 19.47
C ILE A 149 2.96 -12.55 20.90
N ILE A 150 1.67 -12.89 21.02
CA ILE A 150 0.99 -13.17 22.29
C ILE A 150 0.43 -14.59 22.22
N ARG A 151 1.07 -15.53 22.92
CA ARG A 151 0.67 -16.95 22.95
C ARG A 151 0.36 -17.40 24.37
N HIS A 152 -0.71 -18.19 24.54
CA HIS A 152 -1.14 -18.71 25.85
C HIS A 152 -1.29 -17.60 26.92
N ALA A 153 -1.98 -16.51 26.57
CA ALA A 153 -2.26 -15.41 27.48
C ALA A 153 -3.71 -15.41 27.98
N ILE A 154 -3.96 -14.66 29.05
CA ILE A 154 -5.28 -14.21 29.50
C ILE A 154 -5.23 -12.67 29.48
N ILE A 155 -6.03 -12.05 28.63
CA ILE A 155 -6.17 -10.60 28.51
C ILE A 155 -7.58 -10.27 29.00
N GLU A 156 -7.70 -9.54 30.12
CA GLU A 156 -9.01 -9.34 30.74
C GLU A 156 -9.18 -8.03 31.51
N ASN A 157 -10.44 -7.63 31.73
CA ASN A 157 -10.85 -6.48 32.54
C ASN A 157 -10.25 -5.13 32.04
N GLY A 158 -10.13 -4.97 30.72
CA GLY A 158 -9.57 -3.77 30.08
C GLY A 158 -10.56 -3.04 29.17
N GLY A 159 -10.04 -2.19 28.29
CA GLY A 159 -10.82 -1.51 27.27
C GLY A 159 -11.51 -0.24 27.73
N SER A 160 -10.95 0.50 28.69
CA SER A 160 -11.53 1.77 29.18
C SER A 160 -11.69 2.86 28.10
N ARG A 161 -11.09 2.66 26.92
CA ARG A 161 -11.21 3.53 25.73
C ARG A 161 -12.19 2.96 24.67
N GLY A 162 -12.78 1.79 24.94
CA GLY A 162 -13.65 0.99 24.07
C GLY A 162 -13.18 -0.47 24.00
N GLN A 163 -11.91 -0.67 23.67
CA GLN A 163 -11.34 -1.92 23.16
C GLN A 163 -10.15 -2.42 24.00
N MET A 164 -10.04 -3.73 24.27
CA MET A 164 -8.85 -4.27 24.99
C MET A 164 -7.62 -4.40 24.10
N ILE A 165 -7.81 -4.79 22.85
CA ILE A 165 -6.77 -4.89 21.83
C ILE A 165 -7.13 -3.92 20.70
N LEU A 166 -6.18 -3.09 20.30
CA LEU A 166 -6.32 -2.11 19.24
C LEU A 166 -5.26 -2.35 18.17
N PHE A 167 -5.71 -2.54 16.93
CA PHE A 167 -4.87 -2.41 15.74
C PHE A 167 -5.16 -1.05 15.12
N ASP A 168 -4.23 -0.09 15.22
CA ASP A 168 -4.32 1.25 14.60
C ASP A 168 -3.81 1.24 13.14
N ALA A 169 -3.20 0.12 12.72
CA ALA A 169 -2.86 -0.20 11.35
C ALA A 169 -2.68 -1.72 11.15
N ALA A 170 -2.41 -2.13 9.91
CA ALA A 170 -1.87 -3.45 9.61
C ALA A 170 -0.49 -3.62 10.28
N ALA A 171 -0.36 -4.67 11.08
CA ALA A 171 0.85 -5.05 11.80
C ALA A 171 0.94 -6.58 11.79
N ASP A 172 2.13 -7.14 11.53
CA ASP A 172 2.35 -8.58 11.64
C ASP A 172 2.42 -8.98 13.13
N VAL A 173 1.27 -9.45 13.62
CA VAL A 173 1.05 -9.82 15.01
C VAL A 173 0.38 -11.17 15.04
N THR A 174 0.96 -12.11 15.79
CA THR A 174 0.31 -13.39 16.09
C THR A 174 -0.31 -13.34 17.49
N ILE A 175 -1.62 -13.56 17.60
CA ILE A 175 -2.29 -13.83 18.89
C ILE A 175 -2.93 -15.21 18.79
N GLU A 176 -2.50 -16.14 19.64
CA GLU A 176 -3.00 -17.51 19.58
C GLU A 176 -3.09 -18.24 20.93
N ASN A 177 -3.94 -19.26 21.00
CA ASN A 177 -4.17 -20.09 22.19
C ASN A 177 -4.49 -19.28 23.47
N SER A 178 -5.06 -18.08 23.30
CA SER A 178 -5.23 -17.08 24.35
C SER A 178 -6.70 -16.81 24.66
N THR A 179 -6.99 -16.31 25.86
CA THR A 179 -8.34 -15.96 26.31
C THR A 179 -8.45 -14.43 26.42
N ILE A 180 -9.40 -13.83 25.69
CA ILE A 180 -9.64 -12.39 25.65
C ILE A 180 -11.07 -12.15 26.16
N ARG A 181 -11.22 -11.57 27.37
CA ARG A 181 -12.51 -11.57 28.06
C ARG A 181 -12.79 -10.40 28.99
N ASN A 182 -14.06 -10.13 29.28
CA ASN A 182 -14.48 -9.04 30.16
C ASN A 182 -13.91 -7.66 29.71
N SER A 183 -13.92 -7.37 28.41
CA SER A 183 -13.71 -6.01 27.92
C SER A 183 -14.84 -5.07 28.39
N TYR A 184 -14.55 -3.77 28.44
CA TYR A 184 -15.58 -2.75 28.69
C TYR A 184 -16.57 -2.60 27.51
N GLN A 185 -16.10 -2.65 26.26
CA GLN A 185 -16.94 -2.83 25.06
C GLN A 185 -16.37 -3.93 24.17
N ASP A 186 -15.41 -3.64 23.31
CA ASP A 186 -14.92 -4.58 22.29
C ASP A 186 -13.70 -5.37 22.77
N ALA A 187 -13.60 -6.63 22.37
CA ALA A 187 -12.42 -7.44 22.69
C ALA A 187 -11.22 -7.01 21.82
N VAL A 188 -11.42 -6.98 20.50
CA VAL A 188 -10.46 -6.54 19.49
C VAL A 188 -11.10 -5.49 18.58
N HIS A 189 -10.40 -4.39 18.32
CA HIS A 189 -10.83 -3.36 17.38
C HIS A 189 -9.73 -3.08 16.35
N PHE A 190 -10.09 -3.24 15.08
CA PHE A 190 -9.32 -2.81 13.92
C PHE A 190 -9.77 -1.41 13.49
N TYR A 191 -8.87 -0.44 13.57
CA TYR A 191 -9.12 0.99 13.36
C TYR A 191 -8.07 1.57 12.42
N GLY A 192 -8.41 2.65 11.70
CA GLY A 192 -7.43 3.43 10.93
C GLY A 192 -7.82 3.70 9.48
N TYR A 193 -6.80 4.07 8.69
CA TYR A 193 -6.91 4.49 7.28
C TYR A 193 -5.73 3.87 6.51
N ALA A 194 -5.88 2.64 6.00
CA ALA A 194 -4.77 1.87 5.44
C ALA A 194 -4.72 2.01 3.91
N VAL A 195 -3.61 2.56 3.38
CA VAL A 195 -3.39 2.68 1.92
C VAL A 195 -2.37 1.65 1.41
N VAL A 196 -1.60 1.03 2.31
CA VAL A 196 -0.71 -0.09 1.99
C VAL A 196 -0.73 -1.05 3.19
N ALA A 197 -1.31 -2.22 3.03
CA ALA A 197 -1.26 -3.30 4.02
C ALA A 197 -0.23 -4.34 3.54
N THR A 198 0.76 -4.63 4.38
CA THR A 198 1.77 -5.68 4.11
C THR A 198 1.40 -7.04 4.71
N GLY A 199 0.37 -7.10 5.57
CA GLY A 199 -0.15 -8.34 6.13
C GLY A 199 -1.40 -8.12 7.01
N ALA A 200 -2.17 -9.18 7.23
CA ALA A 200 -3.22 -9.24 8.26
C ALA A 200 -2.68 -10.00 9.48
N PRO A 201 -2.99 -9.59 10.72
CA PRO A 201 -2.52 -10.31 11.90
C PRO A 201 -3.13 -11.72 11.97
N THR A 202 -2.41 -12.66 12.56
CA THR A 202 -2.85 -14.04 12.73
C THR A 202 -3.56 -14.19 14.06
N LEU A 203 -4.89 -14.29 14.05
CA LEU A 203 -5.73 -14.49 15.24
C LEU A 203 -6.41 -15.86 15.18
N ARG A 204 -5.84 -16.86 15.87
CA ARG A 204 -6.28 -18.26 15.82
C ARG A 204 -6.30 -18.95 17.19
N GLU A 205 -7.16 -19.96 17.35
CA GLU A 205 -7.26 -20.78 18.56
C GLU A 205 -7.54 -19.95 19.84
N ASN A 206 -8.17 -18.78 19.71
CA ASN A 206 -8.47 -17.90 20.84
C ASN A 206 -9.91 -18.07 21.36
N HIS A 207 -10.10 -17.69 22.62
CA HIS A 207 -11.38 -17.70 23.30
C HIS A 207 -11.83 -16.27 23.61
N TYR A 208 -12.89 -15.81 22.96
CA TYR A 208 -13.50 -14.50 23.17
C TYR A 208 -14.75 -14.65 24.05
N GLU A 209 -14.59 -14.35 25.34
CA GLU A 209 -15.58 -14.66 26.39
C GLU A 209 -16.12 -13.39 27.06
N ASP A 210 -17.44 -13.29 27.28
CA ASP A 210 -18.07 -12.28 28.16
C ASP A 210 -17.62 -10.81 27.91
N ASN A 211 -17.31 -10.45 26.65
CA ASN A 211 -16.92 -9.08 26.27
C ASN A 211 -18.16 -8.16 26.14
N GLY A 212 -18.00 -6.88 26.49
CA GLY A 212 -19.13 -5.96 26.71
C GLY A 212 -20.03 -5.68 25.51
N GLU A 213 -19.46 -5.64 24.30
CA GLU A 213 -20.17 -5.37 23.04
C GLU A 213 -19.81 -6.44 22.00
N TYR A 214 -18.79 -6.26 21.15
CA TYR A 214 -18.40 -7.25 20.14
C TYR A 214 -17.08 -7.98 20.49
N PRO A 215 -16.91 -9.25 20.05
CA PRO A 215 -15.58 -9.88 20.04
C PRO A 215 -14.64 -9.16 19.06
N PHE A 216 -15.18 -8.66 17.94
CA PHE A 216 -14.43 -7.97 16.89
C PHE A 216 -15.22 -6.77 16.37
N ARG A 217 -14.55 -5.60 16.32
CA ARG A 217 -15.01 -4.43 15.57
C ARG A 217 -13.99 -4.09 14.48
N ILE A 218 -14.45 -3.80 13.26
CA ILE A 218 -13.64 -3.36 12.14
C ILE A 218 -14.19 -2.02 11.62
N THR A 219 -13.37 -0.98 11.65
CA THR A 219 -13.73 0.41 11.31
C THR A 219 -12.63 1.06 10.46
N ILE A 220 -12.14 0.36 9.43
CA ILE A 220 -11.07 0.85 8.56
C ILE A 220 -11.66 1.30 7.22
N SER A 221 -11.40 2.55 6.84
CA SER A 221 -12.06 3.20 5.70
C SER A 221 -11.66 2.64 4.32
N GLN A 222 -10.40 2.24 4.14
CA GLN A 222 -9.83 1.78 2.87
C GLN A 222 -8.71 0.75 3.11
N GLY A 223 -8.44 -0.07 2.09
CA GLY A 223 -7.21 -0.85 1.90
C GLY A 223 -6.83 -1.84 3.00
N HIS A 224 -7.80 -2.50 3.64
CA HIS A 224 -7.56 -3.38 4.78
C HIS A 224 -7.79 -4.87 4.48
N HIS A 225 -7.01 -5.74 5.12
CA HIS A 225 -7.24 -7.20 5.12
C HIS A 225 -7.73 -7.75 6.47
N ALA A 226 -8.18 -6.87 7.39
CA ALA A 226 -8.62 -7.25 8.73
C ALA A 226 -9.72 -8.35 8.79
N ILE A 227 -10.51 -8.50 7.73
CA ILE A 227 -11.52 -9.57 7.59
C ILE A 227 -10.85 -10.97 7.53
N ALA A 228 -9.67 -11.09 6.92
CA ALA A 228 -8.94 -12.36 6.77
C ALA A 228 -8.18 -12.81 8.04
N ALA A 229 -8.01 -11.89 9.00
CA ALA A 229 -7.32 -12.13 10.28
C ALA A 229 -8.07 -13.10 11.20
N ILE A 230 -9.39 -13.20 11.04
CA ILE A 230 -10.28 -13.95 11.92
C ILE A 230 -10.59 -15.29 11.26
N ASP A 231 -10.12 -16.40 11.83
CA ASP A 231 -10.41 -17.76 11.32
C ASP A 231 -11.37 -18.57 12.21
N GLY A 232 -11.84 -19.70 11.67
CA GLY A 232 -12.78 -20.63 12.31
C GLY A 232 -12.24 -21.46 13.48
N SER A 233 -10.98 -21.29 13.88
CA SER A 233 -10.43 -21.95 15.08
C SER A 233 -10.70 -21.19 16.37
N ASN A 234 -11.16 -19.95 16.28
CA ASN A 234 -11.56 -19.13 17.42
C ASN A 234 -12.93 -19.54 17.97
N THR A 235 -13.21 -19.17 19.23
CA THR A 235 -14.50 -19.44 19.89
C THR A 235 -15.07 -18.19 20.52
N PHE A 236 -16.41 -18.07 20.47
CA PHE A 236 -17.16 -16.88 20.88
C PHE A 236 -18.27 -17.28 21.84
N THR A 237 -18.26 -16.78 23.07
CA THR A 237 -19.27 -17.13 24.08
C THR A 237 -19.55 -15.94 25.00
N GLY A 238 -20.83 -15.68 25.29
CA GLY A 238 -21.22 -14.70 26.32
C GLY A 238 -20.97 -13.22 26.00
N ASN A 239 -20.32 -12.90 24.87
CA ASN A 239 -20.16 -11.51 24.42
C ASN A 239 -21.53 -10.85 24.20
N GLY A 240 -21.62 -9.54 24.43
CA GLY A 240 -22.86 -8.76 24.35
C GLY A 240 -23.61 -8.93 23.03
N ASP A 241 -22.87 -8.98 21.93
CA ASP A 241 -23.32 -9.42 20.61
C ASP A 241 -22.27 -10.34 19.98
N ASN A 242 -22.61 -11.62 19.78
CA ASN A 242 -21.71 -12.62 19.20
C ASN A 242 -21.71 -12.53 17.66
N ARG A 243 -21.35 -11.35 17.14
CA ARG A 243 -21.19 -11.05 15.72
C ARG A 243 -19.92 -10.23 15.51
N ILE A 244 -19.32 -10.33 14.33
CA ILE A 244 -18.17 -9.49 13.94
C ILE A 244 -18.75 -8.18 13.38
N TYR A 245 -18.57 -7.06 14.08
CA TYR A 245 -19.09 -5.77 13.62
C TYR A 245 -18.18 -5.16 12.55
N TYR A 246 -18.74 -4.85 11.39
CA TYR A 246 -18.05 -4.19 10.29
C TYR A 246 -18.72 -2.84 9.97
N GLU A 247 -18.02 -1.73 10.22
CA GLU A 247 -18.57 -0.38 10.05
C GLU A 247 -18.64 0.12 8.61
N GLY A 248 -18.00 -0.60 7.68
CA GLY A 248 -17.85 -0.19 6.28
C GLY A 248 -16.39 0.10 5.93
N GLY A 249 -16.09 0.08 4.63
CA GLY A 249 -14.75 0.30 4.10
C GLY A 249 -14.62 -0.13 2.63
N THR A 250 -13.40 -0.09 2.09
CA THR A 250 -13.07 -0.60 0.75
C THR A 250 -11.94 -1.62 0.83
N LEU A 251 -12.14 -2.80 0.27
CA LEU A 251 -11.08 -3.78 -0.01
C LEU A 251 -10.45 -3.45 -1.37
N THR A 252 -9.12 -3.32 -1.40
CA THR A 252 -8.35 -2.92 -2.60
C THR A 252 -7.36 -4.01 -3.04
N ALA A 253 -7.49 -5.21 -2.48
CA ALA A 253 -6.71 -6.40 -2.82
C ALA A 253 -7.45 -7.66 -2.33
N ASP A 254 -7.08 -8.80 -2.90
CA ASP A 254 -7.80 -10.06 -2.70
C ASP A 254 -7.87 -10.47 -1.22
N THR A 255 -9.05 -10.90 -0.81
CA THR A 255 -9.39 -11.14 0.61
C THR A 255 -10.30 -12.35 0.75
N VAL A 256 -9.96 -13.25 1.66
CA VAL A 256 -10.82 -14.35 2.08
C VAL A 256 -11.57 -13.97 3.36
N MET A 257 -12.89 -13.92 3.29
CA MET A 257 -13.78 -13.92 4.45
C MET A 257 -14.02 -15.35 4.88
N LYS A 258 -13.34 -15.74 5.98
CA LYS A 258 -13.40 -17.08 6.53
C LYS A 258 -14.73 -17.33 7.26
N ASN A 259 -15.02 -18.58 7.61
CA ASN A 259 -16.16 -18.92 8.45
C ASN A 259 -15.76 -18.99 9.95
N PRO A 260 -16.06 -17.98 10.78
CA PRO A 260 -15.73 -17.97 12.21
C PRO A 260 -16.76 -18.69 13.08
N GLY A 261 -17.78 -19.33 12.50
CA GLY A 261 -18.91 -19.93 13.24
C GLY A 261 -19.90 -18.92 13.84
N ILE A 262 -19.71 -17.61 13.61
CA ILE A 262 -20.61 -16.52 13.99
C ILE A 262 -20.86 -15.55 12.81
N PRO A 263 -21.97 -14.79 12.78
CA PRO A 263 -22.24 -13.88 11.68
C PRO A 263 -21.30 -12.66 11.62
N TYR A 264 -20.95 -12.24 10.41
CA TYR A 264 -20.47 -10.88 10.13
C TYR A 264 -21.67 -9.94 10.08
N TYR A 265 -21.60 -8.81 10.79
CA TYR A 265 -22.63 -7.78 10.77
C TYR A 265 -22.12 -6.54 10.01
N LEU A 266 -22.60 -6.38 8.79
CA LEU A 266 -22.28 -5.23 7.94
C LEU A 266 -23.17 -4.04 8.30
N ALA A 267 -22.63 -3.09 9.04
CA ALA A 267 -23.34 -1.89 9.47
C ALA A 267 -23.50 -0.85 8.35
N SER A 268 -22.57 -0.82 7.37
CA SER A 268 -22.52 0.10 6.23
C SER A 268 -21.99 -0.62 4.96
N TYR A 269 -21.54 0.15 3.96
CA TYR A 269 -20.98 -0.36 2.71
C TYR A 269 -19.63 -1.07 2.88
N LEU A 270 -19.55 -2.32 2.44
CA LEU A 270 -18.31 -3.04 2.15
C LEU A 270 -18.09 -2.98 0.64
N ASN A 271 -17.14 -2.15 0.19
CA ASN A 271 -16.83 -1.98 -1.23
C ASN A 271 -15.65 -2.86 -1.65
N LEU A 272 -15.68 -3.37 -2.88
CA LEU A 272 -14.54 -3.99 -3.55
C LEU A 272 -14.08 -3.04 -4.67
N ASP A 273 -12.78 -2.77 -4.75
CA ASP A 273 -12.17 -1.91 -5.76
C ASP A 273 -10.91 -2.57 -6.31
N ASN A 274 -10.96 -3.03 -7.57
CA ASN A 274 -9.94 -3.88 -8.19
C ASN A 274 -9.51 -5.06 -7.29
N ALA A 275 -10.47 -5.74 -6.67
CA ALA A 275 -10.24 -6.75 -5.64
C ALA A 275 -11.23 -7.92 -5.69
N THR A 276 -10.78 -9.11 -5.30
CA THR A 276 -11.59 -10.31 -5.16
C THR A 276 -11.95 -10.55 -3.70
N LEU A 277 -13.25 -10.67 -3.40
CA LEU A 277 -13.74 -11.17 -2.11
C LEU A 277 -14.19 -12.62 -2.26
N THR A 278 -13.45 -13.54 -1.66
CA THR A 278 -13.84 -14.95 -1.52
C THR A 278 -14.50 -15.16 -0.17
N ILE A 279 -15.66 -15.82 -0.12
CA ILE A 279 -16.40 -16.11 1.12
C ILE A 279 -16.44 -17.63 1.32
N GLU A 280 -15.96 -18.12 2.47
CA GLU A 280 -15.93 -19.55 2.78
C GLU A 280 -17.33 -20.15 2.98
N PRO A 281 -17.56 -21.44 2.64
CA PRO A 281 -18.82 -22.14 2.90
C PRO A 281 -19.33 -22.01 4.33
N GLY A 282 -20.65 -21.81 4.48
CA GLY A 282 -21.33 -21.68 5.76
C GLY A 282 -21.23 -20.31 6.43
N THR A 283 -20.47 -19.37 5.86
CA THR A 283 -20.34 -18.00 6.38
C THR A 283 -21.67 -17.25 6.31
N GLU A 284 -22.02 -16.51 7.36
CA GLU A 284 -23.25 -15.72 7.43
C GLU A 284 -22.96 -14.21 7.48
N LEU A 285 -23.50 -13.48 6.50
CA LEU A 285 -23.43 -12.03 6.40
C LEU A 285 -24.80 -11.43 6.71
N GLN A 286 -24.85 -10.62 7.76
CA GLN A 286 -26.04 -9.91 8.21
C GLN A 286 -25.95 -8.42 7.89
N PHE A 287 -26.86 -7.91 7.07
CA PHE A 287 -26.89 -6.51 6.64
C PHE A 287 -27.75 -5.67 7.59
N SER A 288 -27.25 -4.49 8.00
CA SER A 288 -28.08 -3.45 8.61
C SER A 288 -28.99 -2.79 7.56
N ALA A 289 -29.94 -1.94 7.98
CA ALA A 289 -30.73 -1.12 7.05
C ALA A 289 -29.90 -0.18 6.14
N ARG A 290 -28.61 0.03 6.44
CA ARG A 290 -27.63 0.79 5.62
C ARG A 290 -26.45 -0.07 5.16
N GLY A 291 -26.42 -1.34 5.54
CA GLY A 291 -25.36 -2.28 5.18
C GLY A 291 -25.55 -2.78 3.76
N SER A 292 -24.48 -2.81 2.97
CA SER A 292 -24.49 -3.46 1.65
C SER A 292 -23.10 -3.91 1.23
N LEU A 293 -23.05 -4.95 0.40
CA LEU A 293 -21.83 -5.41 -0.26
C LEU A 293 -21.83 -4.84 -1.68
N MET A 294 -20.76 -4.14 -2.08
CA MET A 294 -20.65 -3.46 -3.36
C MET A 294 -19.46 -3.99 -4.17
N VAL A 295 -19.72 -4.57 -5.35
CA VAL A 295 -18.67 -5.08 -6.25
C VAL A 295 -18.36 -4.03 -7.31
N GLY A 296 -17.22 -3.35 -7.16
CA GLY A 296 -16.79 -2.27 -8.03
C GLY A 296 -16.33 -2.73 -9.42
N ALA A 297 -15.61 -1.85 -10.11
CA ALA A 297 -14.99 -2.20 -11.39
C ALA A 297 -13.82 -3.16 -11.16
N SER A 298 -13.58 -4.06 -12.12
CA SER A 298 -12.48 -5.05 -12.08
C SER A 298 -12.41 -5.85 -10.77
N SER A 299 -13.54 -6.03 -10.10
CA SER A 299 -13.66 -6.67 -8.79
C SER A 299 -14.51 -7.92 -8.90
N GLN A 300 -14.26 -8.92 -8.05
CA GLN A 300 -14.98 -10.19 -8.08
C GLN A 300 -15.55 -10.52 -6.69
N LEU A 301 -16.75 -11.12 -6.69
CA LEU A 301 -17.32 -11.79 -5.52
C LEU A 301 -17.37 -13.28 -5.83
N ILE A 302 -16.70 -14.09 -5.01
CA ILE A 302 -16.70 -15.55 -5.08
C ILE A 302 -17.34 -16.06 -3.80
N ALA A 303 -18.65 -16.32 -3.86
CA ALA A 303 -19.45 -16.83 -2.75
C ALA A 303 -19.96 -18.22 -3.10
N GLU A 304 -19.09 -19.23 -2.93
CA GLU A 304 -19.34 -20.62 -3.33
C GLU A 304 -19.54 -21.50 -2.09
N GLY A 305 -20.79 -21.67 -1.67
CA GLY A 305 -21.15 -22.60 -0.60
C GLY A 305 -21.22 -24.05 -1.06
N THR A 306 -21.60 -24.95 -0.14
CA THR A 306 -21.95 -26.34 -0.46
C THR A 306 -23.39 -26.65 -0.04
N GLU A 307 -23.94 -27.79 -0.48
CA GLU A 307 -25.30 -28.22 -0.07
C GLU A 307 -25.45 -28.31 1.46
N ASP A 308 -24.41 -28.81 2.16
CA ASP A 308 -24.37 -28.92 3.62
C ASP A 308 -23.98 -27.60 4.33
N SER A 309 -23.40 -26.64 3.61
CA SER A 309 -22.77 -25.44 4.18
C SER A 309 -23.04 -24.21 3.31
N ASN A 310 -24.32 -23.82 3.22
CA ASN A 310 -24.73 -22.64 2.44
C ASN A 310 -24.14 -21.35 3.01
N ILE A 311 -23.63 -20.48 2.13
CA ILE A 311 -23.33 -19.09 2.48
C ILE A 311 -24.65 -18.33 2.62
N LYS A 312 -24.75 -17.42 3.59
CA LYS A 312 -26.01 -16.73 3.89
C LYS A 312 -25.86 -15.22 3.79
N PHE A 313 -26.80 -14.58 3.08
CA PHE A 313 -26.90 -13.13 2.93
C PHE A 313 -28.27 -12.68 3.44
N ILE A 314 -28.31 -12.11 4.65
CA ILE A 314 -29.56 -11.96 5.41
C ILE A 314 -29.74 -10.51 5.89
N SER A 315 -30.91 -9.91 5.67
CA SER A 315 -31.23 -8.65 6.37
C SER A 315 -31.43 -8.92 7.87
N SER A 316 -30.74 -8.14 8.70
CA SER A 316 -30.96 -8.07 10.15
C SER A 316 -32.15 -7.17 10.52
N TRP A 317 -32.66 -6.38 9.56
CA TRP A 317 -33.78 -5.45 9.77
C TRP A 317 -35.12 -6.00 9.26
N PRO A 318 -36.25 -5.76 9.96
CA PRO A 318 -37.58 -6.18 9.50
C PRO A 318 -38.09 -5.42 8.28
N MET A 319 -37.48 -4.28 7.96
CA MET A 319 -37.66 -3.58 6.69
C MET A 319 -36.37 -3.73 5.89
N HIS A 320 -36.51 -3.80 4.58
CA HIS A 320 -35.48 -4.28 3.68
C HIS A 320 -34.19 -3.46 3.75
N SER A 321 -33.04 -4.15 3.77
CA SER A 321 -31.71 -3.57 3.53
C SER A 321 -31.40 -3.65 2.03
N THR A 322 -30.73 -2.64 1.46
CA THR A 322 -30.32 -2.62 0.05
C THR A 322 -29.46 -3.82 -0.40
N GLY A 323 -28.83 -4.54 0.53
CA GLY A 323 -28.41 -5.93 0.32
C GLY A 323 -27.09 -6.09 -0.45
N ILE A 324 -27.09 -6.89 -1.50
CA ILE A 324 -25.94 -7.03 -2.41
C ILE A 324 -26.19 -6.07 -3.59
N MET A 325 -25.33 -5.06 -3.72
CA MET A 325 -25.51 -3.96 -4.67
C MET A 325 -24.36 -3.84 -5.66
N SER A 326 -24.68 -4.00 -6.94
CA SER A 326 -23.79 -3.79 -8.09
C SER A 326 -22.73 -4.87 -8.27
N PHE A 327 -22.76 -5.48 -9.44
CA PHE A 327 -21.59 -5.93 -10.21
C PHE A 327 -21.45 -4.92 -11.35
N SER A 328 -20.42 -4.09 -11.35
CA SER A 328 -20.27 -3.05 -12.38
C SER A 328 -19.73 -3.61 -13.72
N ALA A 329 -19.85 -2.85 -14.81
CA ALA A 329 -19.55 -3.25 -16.20
C ALA A 329 -18.14 -3.84 -16.51
N ALA A 330 -17.21 -3.87 -15.56
CA ALA A 330 -15.89 -4.49 -15.71
C ALA A 330 -15.66 -5.71 -14.77
N SER A 331 -16.70 -6.19 -14.08
CA SER A 331 -16.65 -7.38 -13.21
C SER A 331 -17.10 -8.65 -13.95
N GLU A 332 -16.22 -9.24 -14.74
CA GLU A 332 -16.39 -10.61 -15.24
C GLU A 332 -15.98 -11.63 -14.16
N GLY A 333 -16.63 -12.79 -14.11
CA GLY A 333 -16.21 -13.93 -13.27
C GLY A 333 -16.72 -13.98 -11.82
N GLY A 334 -17.65 -13.12 -11.41
CA GLY A 334 -18.29 -13.23 -10.10
C GLY A 334 -19.23 -14.44 -10.01
N VAL A 335 -19.21 -15.18 -8.88
CA VAL A 335 -20.04 -16.39 -8.66
C VAL A 335 -20.76 -16.32 -7.32
N ILE A 336 -22.05 -16.64 -7.33
CA ILE A 336 -22.85 -16.93 -6.12
C ILE A 336 -23.44 -18.34 -6.29
N GLU A 337 -22.95 -19.29 -5.51
CA GLU A 337 -23.29 -20.72 -5.59
C GLU A 337 -23.69 -21.25 -4.21
N ASN A 338 -24.75 -22.08 -4.16
CA ASN A 338 -25.28 -22.68 -2.93
C ASN A 338 -25.53 -21.65 -1.81
N ALA A 339 -25.98 -20.45 -2.15
CA ALA A 339 -26.23 -19.37 -1.22
C ALA A 339 -27.70 -19.32 -0.76
N VAL A 340 -27.94 -18.69 0.39
CA VAL A 340 -29.27 -18.41 0.94
C VAL A 340 -29.40 -16.91 1.15
N ILE A 341 -30.23 -16.27 0.32
CA ILE A 341 -30.38 -14.82 0.24
C ILE A 341 -31.79 -14.45 0.71
N GLU A 342 -31.89 -13.72 1.82
CA GLU A 342 -33.16 -13.54 2.53
C GLU A 342 -33.42 -12.14 3.06
N ARG A 343 -34.68 -11.69 2.89
CA ARG A 343 -35.21 -10.44 3.48
C ARG A 343 -34.49 -9.16 3.04
N LEU A 344 -33.70 -9.23 1.98
CA LEU A 344 -33.06 -8.06 1.34
C LEU A 344 -34.10 -7.24 0.56
N GLU A 345 -33.73 -6.03 0.15
CA GLU A 345 -34.57 -5.19 -0.71
C GLU A 345 -34.53 -5.70 -2.15
N MET A 346 -33.32 -5.94 -2.63
CA MET A 346 -33.00 -6.38 -3.97
C MET A 346 -31.62 -7.04 -4.00
N MET A 347 -31.33 -7.72 -5.10
CA MET A 347 -29.97 -7.89 -5.62
C MET A 347 -29.84 -7.01 -6.86
N TYR A 348 -28.88 -6.09 -6.87
CA TYR A 348 -28.71 -5.14 -7.97
C TYR A 348 -27.50 -5.52 -8.85
N ILE A 349 -27.69 -5.65 -10.16
CA ILE A 349 -26.68 -6.04 -11.15
C ILE A 349 -26.68 -4.98 -12.28
N ASP A 350 -25.53 -4.39 -12.60
CA ASP A 350 -25.45 -3.24 -13.53
C ASP A 350 -24.17 -3.25 -14.37
N GLY A 351 -24.26 -3.88 -15.55
CA GLY A 351 -23.15 -4.09 -16.47
C GLY A 351 -22.33 -5.37 -16.23
N GLY A 352 -22.04 -5.73 -14.98
CA GLY A 352 -21.32 -6.98 -14.66
C GLY A 352 -22.21 -8.22 -14.89
N SER A 353 -21.61 -9.35 -15.28
CA SER A 353 -22.35 -10.57 -15.66
C SER A 353 -21.97 -11.77 -14.79
N PRO A 354 -22.39 -11.80 -13.50
CA PRO A 354 -22.12 -12.92 -12.60
C PRO A 354 -22.87 -14.20 -12.96
N VAL A 355 -22.38 -15.33 -12.44
CA VAL A 355 -23.09 -16.60 -12.38
C VAL A 355 -23.76 -16.76 -11.02
N ILE A 356 -25.07 -17.00 -10.98
CA ILE A 356 -25.84 -17.23 -9.76
C ILE A 356 -26.54 -18.58 -9.90
N ARG A 357 -26.12 -19.59 -9.12
CA ARG A 357 -26.64 -20.96 -9.25
C ARG A 357 -26.88 -21.67 -7.93
N SER A 358 -27.73 -22.70 -7.98
CA SER A 358 -28.01 -23.61 -6.85
C SER A 358 -28.43 -22.90 -5.54
N SER A 359 -28.89 -21.66 -5.63
CA SER A 359 -29.11 -20.77 -4.49
C SER A 359 -30.59 -20.57 -4.19
N THR A 360 -30.93 -20.20 -2.96
CA THR A 360 -32.30 -19.87 -2.55
C THR A 360 -32.42 -18.37 -2.28
N ILE A 361 -33.25 -17.68 -3.07
CA ILE A 361 -33.54 -16.26 -2.95
C ILE A 361 -35.00 -16.12 -2.52
N ARG A 362 -35.26 -15.67 -1.29
CA ARG A 362 -36.63 -15.61 -0.76
C ARG A 362 -36.98 -14.43 0.15
N GLY A 363 -38.23 -13.98 0.05
CA GLY A 363 -38.74 -12.85 0.83
C GLY A 363 -38.01 -11.54 0.54
N VAL A 364 -37.39 -11.42 -0.64
CA VAL A 364 -36.76 -10.20 -1.15
C VAL A 364 -37.84 -9.31 -1.74
N SER A 365 -37.69 -7.98 -1.62
CA SER A 365 -38.71 -7.06 -2.15
C SER A 365 -38.74 -7.11 -3.68
N GLU A 366 -37.76 -6.55 -4.38
CA GLU A 366 -37.73 -6.44 -5.85
C GLU A 366 -36.93 -7.56 -6.53
N GLY A 367 -36.59 -8.64 -5.80
CA GLY A 367 -35.86 -9.79 -6.32
C GLY A 367 -34.49 -9.40 -6.90
N PHE A 368 -34.23 -9.80 -8.14
CA PHE A 368 -33.11 -9.30 -8.94
C PHE A 368 -33.52 -8.05 -9.73
N ILE A 369 -32.73 -6.98 -9.65
CA ILE A 369 -32.81 -5.84 -10.57
C ILE A 369 -31.58 -5.85 -11.47
N ILE A 370 -31.78 -5.93 -12.78
CA ILE A 370 -30.73 -6.20 -13.78
C ILE A 370 -30.71 -5.09 -14.84
N PHE A 371 -29.57 -4.41 -14.98
CA PHE A 371 -29.32 -3.34 -15.95
C PHE A 371 -28.14 -3.71 -16.85
N SER A 372 -28.31 -3.51 -18.17
CA SER A 372 -27.24 -3.53 -19.19
C SER A 372 -26.19 -4.66 -19.07
N SER A 373 -26.63 -5.84 -18.61
CA SER A 373 -25.80 -7.00 -18.24
C SER A 373 -26.42 -8.31 -18.72
N ALA A 374 -25.62 -9.37 -18.79
CA ALA A 374 -26.05 -10.70 -19.22
C ALA A 374 -25.65 -11.80 -18.19
N PRO A 375 -26.09 -11.69 -16.91
CA PRO A 375 -25.79 -12.71 -15.91
C PRO A 375 -26.42 -14.06 -16.27
N GLN A 376 -25.77 -15.14 -15.83
CA GLN A 376 -26.31 -16.49 -15.89
C GLN A 376 -26.95 -16.85 -14.56
N ILE A 377 -28.26 -17.11 -14.54
CA ILE A 377 -29.02 -17.36 -13.32
C ILE A 377 -29.77 -18.68 -13.49
N TYR A 378 -29.27 -19.76 -12.89
CA TYR A 378 -29.83 -21.09 -13.11
C TYR A 378 -29.92 -22.01 -11.89
N CYS A 379 -30.90 -22.91 -11.91
CA CYS A 379 -31.10 -23.90 -10.83
C CYS A 379 -31.28 -23.30 -9.42
N ASN A 380 -31.82 -22.07 -9.35
CA ASN A 380 -32.12 -21.40 -8.09
C ASN A 380 -33.57 -21.59 -7.67
N ASN A 381 -33.83 -21.44 -6.37
CA ASN A 381 -35.16 -21.35 -5.78
C ASN A 381 -35.51 -19.87 -5.53
N ILE A 382 -36.32 -19.28 -6.41
CA ILE A 382 -36.77 -17.88 -6.38
C ILE A 382 -38.19 -17.83 -5.79
N LEU A 383 -38.28 -17.70 -4.47
CA LEU A 383 -39.50 -18.00 -3.71
C LEU A 383 -40.09 -16.77 -3.00
N ALA A 384 -41.37 -16.50 -3.22
CA ALA A 384 -42.16 -15.55 -2.42
C ALA A 384 -41.54 -14.13 -2.31
N ASN A 385 -41.02 -13.61 -3.41
CA ASN A 385 -40.54 -12.21 -3.52
C ASN A 385 -41.71 -11.30 -3.99
N THR A 386 -41.52 -9.98 -4.10
CA THR A 386 -42.53 -9.14 -4.82
C THR A 386 -42.38 -9.32 -6.32
N VAL A 387 -41.15 -9.17 -6.80
CA VAL A 387 -40.74 -9.49 -8.16
C VAL A 387 -39.64 -10.55 -8.09
N GLY A 388 -39.63 -11.52 -9.00
CA GLY A 388 -38.50 -12.45 -9.18
C GLY A 388 -37.33 -11.75 -9.86
N PHE A 389 -37.56 -11.24 -11.07
CA PHE A 389 -36.59 -10.51 -11.88
C PHE A 389 -37.22 -9.22 -12.47
N ASP A 390 -36.55 -8.08 -12.32
CA ASP A 390 -36.86 -6.82 -13.00
C ASP A 390 -35.67 -6.41 -13.88
N THR A 391 -35.84 -6.43 -15.20
CA THR A 391 -34.76 -6.26 -16.17
C THR A 391 -34.97 -4.99 -17.01
N ARG A 392 -33.92 -4.18 -17.17
CA ARG A 392 -34.00 -2.83 -17.75
C ARG A 392 -32.81 -2.53 -18.66
N ASN A 393 -32.94 -1.49 -19.50
CA ASN A 393 -31.86 -0.89 -20.29
C ASN A 393 -30.98 -1.92 -21.04
N ASP A 394 -31.57 -2.61 -22.02
CA ASP A 394 -30.87 -3.60 -22.87
C ASP A 394 -30.20 -4.77 -22.13
N ALA A 395 -30.56 -5.04 -20.86
CA ALA A 395 -30.16 -6.27 -20.18
C ALA A 395 -30.59 -7.53 -20.97
N ALA A 396 -29.77 -8.58 -20.91
CA ALA A 396 -30.00 -9.85 -21.60
C ALA A 396 -29.60 -11.05 -20.70
N PRO A 397 -30.21 -11.19 -19.50
CA PRO A 397 -29.89 -12.29 -18.59
C PRO A 397 -30.33 -13.65 -19.17
N GLN A 398 -29.56 -14.68 -18.85
CA GLN A 398 -29.89 -16.07 -19.15
C GLN A 398 -30.46 -16.72 -17.88
N ILE A 399 -31.77 -16.92 -17.84
CA ILE A 399 -32.52 -17.40 -16.68
C ILE A 399 -33.07 -18.79 -17.01
N TYR A 400 -32.52 -19.88 -16.46
CA TYR A 400 -32.97 -21.22 -16.85
C TYR A 400 -32.91 -22.28 -15.74
N ASN A 401 -33.75 -23.32 -15.83
CA ASN A 401 -33.83 -24.38 -14.81
C ASN A 401 -34.15 -23.89 -13.37
N ASN A 402 -34.65 -22.66 -13.18
CA ASN A 402 -34.99 -22.13 -11.86
C ASN A 402 -36.42 -22.53 -11.45
N ASN A 403 -36.64 -22.59 -10.15
CA ASN A 403 -37.95 -22.69 -9.50
C ASN A 403 -38.43 -21.28 -9.12
N ILE A 404 -39.37 -20.70 -9.86
CA ILE A 404 -39.85 -19.32 -9.71
C ILE A 404 -41.31 -19.35 -9.28
N VAL A 405 -41.58 -19.27 -7.96
CA VAL A 405 -42.93 -19.50 -7.42
C VAL A 405 -43.31 -18.61 -6.25
N GLY A 406 -44.61 -18.26 -6.21
CA GLY A 406 -45.24 -17.54 -5.10
C GLY A 406 -44.91 -16.06 -5.05
N ASN A 407 -44.32 -15.50 -6.13
CA ASN A 407 -44.03 -14.08 -6.22
C ASN A 407 -45.34 -13.28 -6.27
N THR A 408 -45.37 -12.12 -5.62
CA THR A 408 -46.64 -11.42 -5.40
C THR A 408 -47.02 -10.44 -6.51
N ARG A 409 -46.10 -10.11 -7.43
CA ARG A 409 -46.33 -9.17 -8.54
C ARG A 409 -45.87 -9.67 -9.92
N TYR A 410 -44.60 -10.04 -10.09
CA TYR A 410 -44.09 -10.62 -11.35
C TYR A 410 -43.06 -11.72 -11.11
N GLY A 411 -43.07 -12.75 -11.96
CA GLY A 411 -41.96 -13.69 -12.08
C GLY A 411 -40.80 -13.03 -12.81
N ILE A 412 -41.06 -12.50 -14.02
CA ILE A 412 -40.14 -11.66 -14.79
C ILE A 412 -40.86 -10.37 -15.24
N HIS A 413 -40.22 -9.23 -15.05
CA HIS A 413 -40.69 -7.90 -15.45
C HIS A 413 -39.64 -7.25 -16.37
N ASN A 414 -39.89 -7.26 -17.68
CA ASN A 414 -39.02 -6.71 -18.70
C ASN A 414 -39.43 -5.27 -19.07
N ILE A 415 -38.71 -4.28 -18.51
CA ILE A 415 -38.92 -2.86 -18.79
C ILE A 415 -37.92 -2.39 -19.86
N ASN A 416 -38.23 -2.67 -21.12
CA ASN A 416 -37.43 -2.28 -22.29
C ASN A 416 -35.98 -2.83 -22.26
N ALA A 417 -35.82 -4.08 -21.83
CA ALA A 417 -34.59 -4.84 -22.00
C ALA A 417 -34.58 -5.57 -23.37
N GLY A 418 -33.50 -6.31 -23.65
CA GLY A 418 -33.41 -7.13 -24.86
C GLY A 418 -34.34 -8.36 -24.83
N THR A 419 -34.10 -9.30 -25.74
CA THR A 419 -34.72 -10.63 -25.64
C THR A 419 -34.13 -11.36 -24.43
N ILE A 420 -34.98 -11.71 -23.47
CA ILE A 420 -34.58 -12.52 -22.31
C ILE A 420 -34.70 -14.00 -22.66
N MET A 421 -33.65 -14.78 -22.37
CA MET A 421 -33.71 -16.23 -22.41
C MET A 421 -34.18 -16.71 -21.03
N ALA A 422 -35.41 -17.19 -20.94
CA ALA A 422 -36.12 -17.62 -19.74
C ALA A 422 -36.57 -19.11 -19.83
N GLU A 423 -35.81 -19.93 -20.54
CA GLU A 423 -36.13 -21.33 -20.87
C GLU A 423 -36.07 -22.28 -19.65
N ASN A 424 -36.82 -23.37 -19.71
CA ASN A 424 -36.81 -24.47 -18.75
C ASN A 424 -37.00 -24.07 -17.27
N ASN A 425 -37.67 -22.95 -16.98
CA ASN A 425 -38.02 -22.61 -15.60
C ASN A 425 -39.34 -23.28 -15.17
N TYR A 426 -39.47 -23.57 -13.87
CA TYR A 426 -40.70 -24.04 -13.24
C TYR A 426 -41.46 -22.87 -12.61
N TRP A 427 -42.71 -22.69 -13.01
CA TRP A 427 -43.56 -21.52 -12.66
C TRP A 427 -44.70 -21.87 -11.69
N GLY A 428 -44.63 -23.02 -11.01
CA GLY A 428 -45.68 -23.46 -10.07
C GLY A 428 -46.91 -24.10 -10.71
N ALA A 429 -47.04 -24.07 -12.05
CA ALA A 429 -48.14 -24.66 -12.78
C ALA A 429 -47.73 -25.17 -14.18
N ALA A 430 -48.43 -26.20 -14.68
CA ALA A 430 -48.15 -26.86 -15.95
C ALA A 430 -48.72 -26.12 -17.19
N ASP A 431 -49.36 -24.95 -17.00
CA ASP A 431 -49.72 -23.96 -18.01
C ASP A 431 -48.78 -22.72 -18.00
N GLY A 432 -47.63 -22.86 -17.32
CA GLY A 432 -46.57 -21.85 -17.26
C GLY A 432 -46.98 -20.57 -16.51
N PRO A 433 -46.32 -19.43 -16.77
CA PRO A 433 -46.56 -18.16 -16.07
C PRO A 433 -47.91 -17.48 -16.43
N SER A 434 -48.81 -18.20 -17.11
CA SER A 434 -50.09 -17.69 -17.61
C SER A 434 -51.32 -18.16 -16.81
N GLY A 435 -51.15 -19.16 -15.93
CA GLY A 435 -52.22 -19.79 -15.16
C GLY A 435 -52.57 -19.07 -13.85
N ASN A 436 -53.84 -19.12 -13.45
CA ASN A 436 -54.27 -18.69 -12.11
C ASN A 436 -53.89 -19.73 -11.04
N GLY A 437 -52.59 -19.86 -10.78
CA GLY A 437 -52.03 -20.50 -9.58
C GLY A 437 -52.21 -19.64 -8.32
N PRO A 438 -51.66 -20.04 -7.16
CA PRO A 438 -51.88 -19.37 -5.88
C PRO A 438 -51.24 -17.97 -5.72
N GLY A 439 -50.66 -17.40 -6.78
CA GLY A 439 -50.30 -15.99 -6.88
C GLY A 439 -50.61 -15.45 -8.27
N SER A 440 -51.25 -14.28 -8.36
CA SER A 440 -51.41 -13.53 -9.62
C SER A 440 -50.11 -12.84 -10.08
N GLY A 441 -48.97 -13.31 -9.57
CA GLY A 441 -47.71 -12.56 -9.52
C GLY A 441 -46.48 -13.36 -9.94
N ASP A 442 -46.63 -14.57 -10.47
CA ASP A 442 -45.55 -15.31 -11.14
C ASP A 442 -45.54 -15.05 -12.67
N ALA A 443 -46.31 -14.06 -13.14
CA ALA A 443 -46.46 -13.72 -14.56
C ALA A 443 -45.23 -13.05 -15.17
N ILE A 444 -45.08 -13.18 -16.49
CA ILE A 444 -44.13 -12.42 -17.32
C ILE A 444 -44.81 -11.13 -17.81
N ALA A 445 -44.13 -9.98 -17.68
CA ALA A 445 -44.66 -8.69 -18.13
C ALA A 445 -43.61 -7.87 -18.91
N GLY A 446 -43.96 -7.48 -20.15
CA GLY A 446 -43.13 -6.64 -21.02
C GLY A 446 -42.15 -7.40 -21.92
N GLY A 447 -41.61 -6.70 -22.93
CA GLY A 447 -40.56 -7.19 -23.83
C GLY A 447 -40.89 -8.41 -24.71
N VAL A 448 -39.84 -8.95 -25.35
CA VAL A 448 -39.83 -10.31 -25.91
C VAL A 448 -39.07 -11.18 -24.92
N VAL A 449 -39.71 -12.24 -24.43
CA VAL A 449 -39.10 -13.23 -23.55
C VAL A 449 -39.27 -14.58 -24.23
N ASP A 450 -38.18 -15.30 -24.42
CA ASP A 450 -38.22 -16.70 -24.87
C ASP A 450 -38.25 -17.60 -23.64
N PHE A 451 -39.29 -18.43 -23.49
CA PHE A 451 -39.55 -19.20 -22.27
C PHE A 451 -40.01 -20.64 -22.58
N ASP A 452 -39.85 -21.08 -23.83
CA ASP A 452 -40.22 -22.42 -24.31
C ASP A 452 -38.92 -23.27 -24.42
N PRO A 453 -38.80 -24.43 -23.75
CA PRO A 453 -39.81 -25.14 -22.97
C PRO A 453 -40.01 -24.59 -21.55
N PHE A 454 -41.15 -24.90 -20.93
CA PHE A 454 -41.34 -24.75 -19.48
C PHE A 454 -41.24 -26.11 -18.78
N LEU A 455 -40.80 -26.12 -17.52
CA LEU A 455 -40.86 -27.34 -16.70
C LEU A 455 -42.29 -27.56 -16.19
N SER A 456 -42.84 -28.75 -16.41
CA SER A 456 -44.19 -29.12 -15.96
C SER A 456 -44.27 -29.55 -14.50
N GLU A 457 -43.13 -29.93 -13.91
CA GLU A 457 -42.94 -30.28 -12.50
C GLU A 457 -41.56 -29.84 -12.02
N LEU A 458 -41.35 -29.83 -10.70
CA LEU A 458 -40.03 -29.57 -10.12
C LEU A 458 -39.09 -30.74 -10.42
N SER A 459 -38.16 -30.55 -11.34
CA SER A 459 -37.06 -31.48 -11.63
C SER A 459 -35.79 -31.10 -10.87
N SER A 460 -34.85 -32.03 -10.78
CA SER A 460 -33.46 -31.69 -10.47
C SER A 460 -32.88 -30.77 -11.56
N CYS A 461 -31.87 -29.99 -11.20
CA CYS A 461 -31.05 -29.24 -12.15
C CYS A 461 -30.47 -30.19 -13.21
N THR A 462 -30.58 -29.85 -14.49
CA THR A 462 -29.94 -30.59 -15.59
C THR A 462 -29.33 -29.59 -16.58
N VAL A 463 -28.23 -28.95 -16.17
CA VAL A 463 -27.45 -28.04 -17.01
C VAL A 463 -26.21 -28.80 -17.45
N PRO A 464 -26.04 -29.12 -18.75
CA PRO A 464 -24.90 -29.91 -19.20
C PRO A 464 -23.57 -29.33 -18.73
N VAL A 465 -22.75 -30.15 -18.09
CA VAL A 465 -21.39 -29.76 -17.71
C VAL A 465 -20.60 -29.29 -18.94
N ASN A 466 -19.99 -28.10 -18.83
CA ASN A 466 -19.16 -27.53 -19.88
C ASN A 466 -17.94 -26.84 -19.28
N ALA A 467 -16.75 -27.35 -19.61
CA ALA A 467 -15.48 -26.91 -19.08
C ALA A 467 -15.14 -25.49 -19.52
N SER A 468 -14.75 -24.65 -18.56
CA SER A 468 -14.21 -23.31 -18.81
C SER A 468 -13.33 -22.91 -17.64
N PHE A 469 -12.23 -22.21 -17.89
CA PHE A 469 -11.41 -21.63 -16.83
C PHE A 469 -10.73 -20.34 -17.30
N THR A 470 -10.25 -19.57 -16.33
CA THR A 470 -9.27 -18.49 -16.54
C THR A 470 -7.96 -18.85 -15.84
N ALA A 471 -6.84 -18.51 -16.48
CA ALA A 471 -5.50 -18.64 -15.93
C ALA A 471 -4.84 -17.26 -15.90
N THR A 472 -4.20 -16.90 -14.78
CA THR A 472 -3.56 -15.59 -14.62
C THR A 472 -2.24 -15.72 -13.85
N PRO A 473 -1.11 -15.24 -14.41
CA PRO A 473 -0.92 -14.78 -15.79
C PRO A 473 -0.82 -15.95 -16.79
N VAL A 474 -1.18 -15.73 -18.06
CA VAL A 474 -0.96 -16.73 -19.14
C VAL A 474 0.46 -16.71 -19.71
N GLN A 475 1.29 -15.73 -19.33
CA GLN A 475 2.67 -15.62 -19.78
C GLN A 475 3.54 -14.91 -18.73
N GLY A 476 4.83 -15.22 -18.69
CA GLY A 476 5.80 -14.56 -17.82
C GLY A 476 7.18 -15.20 -17.92
N CYS A 477 8.08 -14.90 -16.98
CA CYS A 477 9.41 -15.52 -16.90
C CYS A 477 9.39 -16.75 -15.97
N GLN A 478 10.44 -17.59 -16.05
CA GLN A 478 10.61 -18.81 -15.26
C GLN A 478 10.40 -18.61 -13.75
N ALA A 479 10.03 -19.69 -13.06
CA ALA A 479 9.32 -19.66 -11.77
C ALA A 479 7.92 -18.98 -11.85
N LEU A 480 7.25 -19.07 -13.00
CA LEU A 480 5.94 -18.46 -13.23
C LEU A 480 4.86 -19.16 -12.39
N THR A 481 4.37 -18.48 -11.35
CA THR A 481 3.21 -18.96 -10.59
C THR A 481 1.93 -18.46 -11.24
N VAL A 482 1.12 -19.41 -11.73
CA VAL A 482 -0.17 -19.17 -12.39
C VAL A 482 -1.30 -19.58 -11.44
N GLN A 483 -2.26 -18.68 -11.27
CA GLN A 483 -3.51 -18.95 -10.56
C GLN A 483 -4.56 -19.39 -11.58
N PHE A 484 -5.22 -20.51 -11.32
CA PHE A 484 -6.29 -21.04 -12.16
C PHE A 484 -7.65 -20.90 -11.44
N ALA A 485 -8.68 -20.59 -12.22
CA ALA A 485 -10.04 -20.45 -11.71
C ALA A 485 -11.03 -21.16 -12.63
N ASP A 486 -11.71 -22.18 -12.10
CA ASP A 486 -12.86 -22.80 -12.74
C ASP A 486 -13.98 -21.79 -12.98
N ASN A 487 -14.43 -21.72 -14.25
CA ASN A 487 -15.58 -20.95 -14.72
C ASN A 487 -16.61 -21.89 -15.40
N SER A 488 -16.53 -23.20 -15.16
CA SER A 488 -17.36 -24.21 -15.83
C SER A 488 -18.84 -24.08 -15.47
N THR A 489 -19.70 -24.31 -16.46
CA THR A 489 -21.16 -24.34 -16.27
C THR A 489 -21.64 -25.76 -16.02
N GLY A 490 -22.82 -25.91 -15.41
CA GLY A 490 -23.35 -27.19 -14.95
C GLY A 490 -23.18 -27.39 -13.45
N VAL A 491 -23.58 -28.57 -12.94
CA VAL A 491 -23.38 -28.94 -11.54
C VAL A 491 -22.10 -29.77 -11.43
N VAL A 492 -20.96 -29.08 -11.38
CA VAL A 492 -19.64 -29.74 -11.34
C VAL A 492 -19.46 -30.47 -10.00
N SER A 493 -19.19 -31.78 -10.06
CA SER A 493 -18.92 -32.64 -8.92
C SER A 493 -17.43 -32.94 -8.69
N GLU A 494 -16.60 -32.82 -9.72
CA GLU A 494 -15.16 -33.14 -9.68
C GLU A 494 -14.41 -32.35 -10.77
N TRP A 495 -13.17 -31.96 -10.45
CA TRP A 495 -12.22 -31.27 -11.33
C TRP A 495 -10.96 -32.12 -11.45
N GLU A 496 -10.40 -32.20 -12.66
CA GLU A 496 -9.10 -32.80 -12.95
C GLU A 496 -8.28 -31.81 -13.78
N TRP A 497 -7.19 -31.31 -13.19
CA TRP A 497 -6.22 -30.44 -13.85
C TRP A 497 -4.97 -31.21 -14.23
N ASP A 498 -4.54 -31.04 -15.47
CA ASP A 498 -3.28 -31.52 -16.04
C ASP A 498 -2.55 -30.26 -16.56
N PHE A 499 -1.43 -29.87 -15.93
CA PHE A 499 -0.81 -28.57 -16.14
C PHE A 499 0.21 -28.53 -17.29
N ASP A 500 0.62 -29.68 -17.82
CA ASP A 500 1.53 -29.80 -18.97
C ASP A 500 0.99 -30.72 -20.10
N ASN A 501 -0.19 -31.31 -19.91
CA ASN A 501 -0.88 -32.21 -20.81
C ASN A 501 -0.10 -33.53 -21.05
N ASP A 502 0.58 -34.06 -20.02
CA ASP A 502 1.24 -35.38 -20.07
C ASP A 502 0.28 -36.57 -19.86
N GLY A 503 -0.94 -36.32 -19.39
CA GLY A 503 -1.97 -37.31 -19.07
C GLY A 503 -2.02 -37.72 -17.59
N THR A 504 -1.27 -37.06 -16.73
CA THR A 504 -1.31 -37.18 -15.27
C THR A 504 -2.13 -36.03 -14.67
N ILE A 505 -2.93 -36.33 -13.64
CA ILE A 505 -3.69 -35.29 -12.93
C ILE A 505 -2.83 -34.72 -11.81
N ASP A 506 -2.52 -33.43 -11.91
CA ASP A 506 -1.73 -32.66 -10.96
C ASP A 506 -2.56 -32.12 -9.79
N SER A 507 -3.81 -31.73 -10.05
CA SER A 507 -4.71 -31.18 -9.03
C SER A 507 -6.17 -31.53 -9.27
N THR A 508 -6.92 -31.62 -8.18
CA THR A 508 -8.38 -31.79 -8.15
C THR A 508 -9.10 -30.63 -7.44
N GLU A 509 -8.36 -29.56 -7.13
CA GLU A 509 -8.92 -28.35 -6.53
C GLU A 509 -9.69 -27.52 -7.57
N LYS A 510 -10.74 -26.79 -7.16
CA LYS A 510 -11.52 -25.92 -8.05
C LYS A 510 -10.74 -24.68 -8.52
N ARG A 511 -9.76 -24.22 -7.74
CA ARG A 511 -8.96 -23.00 -7.96
C ARG A 511 -7.48 -23.21 -7.59
N PRO A 512 -6.74 -24.09 -8.30
CA PRO A 512 -5.37 -24.41 -7.94
C PRO A 512 -4.40 -23.32 -8.37
N SER A 513 -3.22 -23.30 -7.74
CA SER A 513 -2.04 -22.57 -8.22
C SER A 513 -0.96 -23.55 -8.66
N HIS A 514 -0.31 -23.30 -9.80
CA HIS A 514 0.84 -24.07 -10.26
C HIS A 514 2.03 -23.16 -10.56
N THR A 515 3.26 -23.62 -10.31
CA THR A 515 4.50 -22.87 -10.56
C THR A 515 5.36 -23.57 -11.60
N TYR A 516 5.45 -22.97 -12.78
CA TYR A 516 6.30 -23.45 -13.86
C TYR A 516 7.75 -22.99 -13.65
N ALA A 517 8.60 -23.91 -13.22
CA ALA A 517 9.99 -23.62 -12.89
C ALA A 517 10.88 -23.41 -14.14
N GLU A 518 10.58 -24.08 -15.25
CA GLU A 518 11.41 -24.10 -16.46
C GLU A 518 10.78 -23.29 -17.61
N PRO A 519 11.57 -22.74 -18.54
CA PRO A 519 11.04 -22.07 -19.73
C PRO A 519 10.43 -23.06 -20.74
N GLY A 520 9.27 -22.73 -21.28
CA GLY A 520 8.52 -23.59 -22.20
C GLY A 520 7.12 -23.05 -22.53
N THR A 521 6.39 -23.79 -23.36
CA THR A 521 4.95 -23.59 -23.56
C THR A 521 4.24 -24.82 -23.04
N TYR A 522 3.37 -24.63 -22.06
CA TYR A 522 2.64 -25.67 -21.36
C TYR A 522 1.16 -25.58 -21.72
N THR A 523 0.58 -26.63 -22.28
CA THR A 523 -0.87 -26.69 -22.51
C THR A 523 -1.52 -27.17 -21.22
N VAL A 524 -2.32 -26.33 -20.57
CA VAL A 524 -3.09 -26.71 -19.39
C VAL A 524 -4.44 -27.24 -19.84
N THR A 525 -4.85 -28.38 -19.30
CA THR A 525 -6.15 -29.00 -19.56
C THR A 525 -6.94 -29.12 -18.26
N LEU A 526 -8.18 -28.64 -18.28
CA LEU A 526 -9.18 -28.87 -17.24
C LEU A 526 -10.23 -29.84 -17.79
N THR A 527 -10.45 -30.95 -17.09
CA THR A 527 -11.66 -31.78 -17.23
C THR A 527 -12.55 -31.60 -16.01
N VAL A 528 -13.84 -31.38 -16.22
CA VAL A 528 -14.86 -31.29 -15.17
C VAL A 528 -15.93 -32.34 -15.38
N TYR A 529 -16.47 -32.84 -14.27
CA TYR A 529 -17.45 -33.93 -14.25
C TYR A 529 -18.76 -33.51 -13.59
N GLU A 530 -19.86 -34.09 -14.05
CA GLU A 530 -21.19 -34.10 -13.43
C GLU A 530 -21.64 -35.58 -13.37
N GLY A 531 -21.17 -36.30 -12.35
CA GLY A 531 -21.31 -37.76 -12.27
C GLY A 531 -20.63 -38.48 -13.45
N ASP A 532 -21.41 -39.19 -14.27
CA ASP A 532 -20.91 -39.90 -15.46
C ASP A 532 -20.68 -38.99 -16.68
N ALA A 533 -21.14 -37.73 -16.65
CA ALA A 533 -20.92 -36.76 -17.72
C ALA A 533 -19.61 -35.99 -17.49
N SER A 534 -18.88 -35.66 -18.56
CA SER A 534 -17.69 -34.82 -18.47
C SER A 534 -17.56 -33.85 -19.64
N SER A 535 -16.76 -32.81 -19.42
CA SER A 535 -16.35 -31.84 -20.43
C SER A 535 -14.90 -31.43 -20.19
N THR A 536 -14.18 -31.09 -21.26
CA THR A 536 -12.74 -30.78 -21.22
C THR A 536 -12.45 -29.53 -22.02
N THR A 537 -11.57 -28.67 -21.51
CA THR A 537 -11.05 -27.48 -22.21
C THR A 537 -9.57 -27.28 -21.92
N SER A 538 -8.86 -26.56 -22.78
CA SER A 538 -7.41 -26.34 -22.64
C SER A 538 -6.99 -24.90 -22.96
N THR A 539 -5.87 -24.44 -22.43
CA THR A 539 -5.26 -23.12 -22.69
C THR A 539 -3.74 -23.18 -22.49
N ASP A 540 -2.99 -22.51 -23.35
CA ASP A 540 -1.51 -22.50 -23.29
C ASP A 540 -0.98 -21.43 -22.33
N ILE A 541 0.02 -21.80 -21.52
CA ILE A 541 0.83 -20.93 -20.67
C ILE A 541 2.22 -20.82 -21.27
N THR A 542 2.75 -19.60 -21.43
CA THR A 542 4.08 -19.36 -22.03
C THR A 542 5.08 -18.82 -21.00
N VAL A 543 6.10 -19.61 -20.72
CA VAL A 543 7.15 -19.31 -19.74
C VAL A 543 8.45 -19.00 -20.50
N SER A 544 8.85 -17.74 -20.47
CA SER A 544 10.12 -17.27 -21.02
C SER A 544 11.27 -17.57 -20.06
N LYS A 545 12.47 -17.78 -20.61
CA LYS A 545 13.68 -17.82 -19.79
C LYS A 545 13.95 -16.42 -19.21
N SER A 546 14.36 -16.33 -17.95
CA SER A 546 14.96 -15.10 -17.43
C SER A 546 16.28 -14.84 -18.16
N VAL A 547 16.46 -13.61 -18.62
CA VAL A 547 17.73 -13.09 -19.12
C VAL A 547 17.75 -11.61 -18.71
N PRO A 548 18.86 -11.08 -18.18
CA PRO A 548 18.96 -9.66 -17.90
C PRO A 548 18.84 -8.85 -19.20
N THR A 549 18.39 -7.60 -19.10
CA THR A 549 18.41 -6.62 -20.18
C THR A 549 19.30 -5.47 -19.73
N ALA A 550 20.44 -5.32 -20.38
CA ALA A 550 21.46 -4.35 -20.03
C ALA A 550 21.01 -2.93 -20.41
N ASN A 551 21.13 -1.97 -19.49
CA ASN A 551 20.90 -0.55 -19.79
C ASN A 551 21.68 0.34 -18.80
N PHE A 552 22.00 1.55 -19.21
CA PHE A 552 22.64 2.55 -18.35
C PHE A 552 22.36 3.98 -18.79
N SER A 553 22.68 4.95 -17.93
CA SER A 553 22.67 6.37 -18.26
C SER A 553 23.81 7.11 -17.57
N ALA A 554 24.17 8.29 -18.07
CA ALA A 554 25.00 9.27 -17.40
C ALA A 554 24.38 10.67 -17.59
N GLN A 555 24.59 11.58 -16.63
CA GLN A 555 24.06 12.95 -16.71
C GLN A 555 24.99 13.89 -17.49
N THR A 556 26.28 13.81 -17.22
CA THR A 556 27.32 14.59 -17.93
C THR A 556 27.96 13.69 -18.95
N VAL A 557 27.65 13.90 -20.23
CA VAL A 557 28.21 13.13 -21.36
C VAL A 557 29.06 13.98 -22.31
N SER A 558 29.29 15.25 -21.96
CA SER A 558 30.14 16.15 -22.74
C SER A 558 30.83 17.20 -21.88
N GLY A 559 32.10 17.49 -22.15
CA GLY A 559 32.84 18.57 -21.51
C GLY A 559 34.34 18.58 -21.84
N GLU A 560 35.08 19.48 -21.20
CA GLU A 560 36.53 19.62 -21.35
C GLU A 560 37.31 18.62 -20.47
N LEU A 561 38.59 18.44 -20.79
CA LEU A 561 39.51 17.60 -20.01
C LEU A 561 39.87 18.16 -18.63
N PRO A 562 40.00 17.30 -17.59
CA PRO A 562 39.60 15.90 -17.54
C PRO A 562 38.09 15.75 -17.26
N LEU A 563 37.38 14.94 -18.05
CA LEU A 563 35.93 14.78 -17.90
C LEU A 563 35.59 13.60 -16.98
N ASN A 564 35.11 13.89 -15.78
CA ASN A 564 34.58 12.88 -14.86
C ASN A 564 33.10 12.60 -15.14
N VAL A 565 32.78 11.35 -15.51
CA VAL A 565 31.43 10.88 -15.83
C VAL A 565 30.98 9.83 -14.82
N ALA A 566 29.86 10.10 -14.15
CA ALA A 566 29.19 9.13 -13.28
C ALA A 566 28.11 8.37 -14.07
N PHE A 567 28.24 7.05 -14.12
CA PHE A 567 27.32 6.14 -14.79
C PHE A 567 26.35 5.50 -13.79
N VAL A 568 25.12 5.35 -14.23
CA VAL A 568 24.02 4.72 -13.48
C VAL A 568 23.51 3.56 -14.30
N ASP A 569 23.81 2.34 -13.86
CA ASP A 569 23.12 1.12 -14.27
C ASP A 569 21.59 1.28 -14.17
N GLN A 570 20.92 0.89 -15.23
CA GLN A 570 19.46 0.86 -15.40
C GLN A 570 19.00 -0.51 -15.90
N SER A 571 19.86 -1.52 -15.83
CA SER A 571 19.59 -2.88 -16.29
C SER A 571 18.42 -3.49 -15.51
N GLN A 572 17.66 -4.35 -16.16
CA GLN A 572 16.46 -4.98 -15.60
C GLN A 572 16.56 -6.49 -15.76
N ILE A 573 15.87 -7.24 -14.90
CA ILE A 573 15.68 -8.69 -15.03
C ILE A 573 14.27 -9.04 -14.55
N CYS A 574 13.69 -10.11 -15.10
CA CYS A 574 12.38 -10.62 -14.73
C CYS A 574 12.49 -11.92 -13.93
N GLY A 575 11.38 -12.36 -13.33
CA GLY A 575 11.34 -13.61 -12.55
C GLY A 575 11.93 -13.44 -11.15
N THR A 576 12.55 -14.50 -10.64
CA THR A 576 13.18 -14.55 -9.30
C THR A 576 14.67 -14.23 -9.32
N ASP A 577 15.24 -14.05 -10.51
CA ASP A 577 16.67 -13.99 -10.73
C ASP A 577 17.20 -12.57 -10.51
N SER A 578 18.50 -12.43 -10.25
CA SER A 578 19.09 -11.14 -9.89
C SER A 578 20.42 -10.89 -10.59
N ILE A 579 20.69 -9.64 -10.96
CA ILE A 579 21.98 -9.23 -11.52
C ILE A 579 23.02 -9.25 -10.40
N VAL A 580 24.12 -10.00 -10.61
CA VAL A 580 25.18 -10.21 -9.62
C VAL A 580 26.55 -9.74 -10.07
N ALA A 581 26.73 -9.44 -11.36
CA ALA A 581 27.95 -8.88 -11.90
C ALA A 581 27.67 -7.82 -12.97
N TRP A 582 28.52 -6.79 -12.96
CA TRP A 582 28.60 -5.72 -13.95
C TRP A 582 30.01 -5.73 -14.53
N SER A 583 30.12 -5.38 -15.81
CA SER A 583 31.37 -5.30 -16.55
C SER A 583 31.28 -4.13 -17.51
N TRP A 584 31.90 -3.02 -17.13
CA TRP A 584 31.95 -1.79 -17.91
C TRP A 584 33.23 -1.72 -18.72
N ASP A 585 33.12 -1.25 -19.96
CA ASP A 585 34.22 -0.96 -20.87
C ASP A 585 33.91 0.42 -21.47
N PHE A 586 34.72 1.42 -21.14
CA PHE A 586 34.42 2.84 -21.39
C PHE A 586 34.98 3.37 -22.72
N ASP A 587 35.85 2.62 -23.40
CA ASP A 587 36.37 2.94 -24.74
C ASP A 587 36.08 1.86 -25.81
N ASN A 588 35.45 0.76 -25.39
CA ASN A 588 35.03 -0.39 -26.21
C ASN A 588 36.23 -1.13 -26.85
N ASP A 589 37.37 -1.20 -26.14
CA ASP A 589 38.55 -1.97 -26.57
C ASP A 589 38.42 -3.50 -26.38
N GLY A 590 37.42 -3.94 -25.61
CA GLY A 590 37.15 -5.33 -25.26
C GLY A 590 37.69 -5.75 -23.88
N THR A 591 38.24 -4.81 -23.10
CA THR A 591 38.78 -5.02 -21.76
C THR A 591 37.92 -4.27 -20.72
N PRO A 592 37.35 -4.96 -19.72
CA PRO A 592 36.56 -4.27 -18.70
C PRO A 592 37.40 -3.37 -17.77
N ASP A 593 37.01 -2.12 -17.67
CA ASP A 593 37.55 -1.09 -16.77
C ASP A 593 37.01 -1.19 -15.33
N SER A 594 35.72 -1.54 -15.18
CA SER A 594 35.05 -1.54 -13.88
C SER A 594 34.03 -2.67 -13.72
N SER A 595 33.80 -3.05 -12.46
CA SER A 595 32.81 -4.04 -12.03
C SER A 595 31.83 -3.50 -10.97
N GLU A 596 31.84 -2.19 -10.72
CA GLU A 596 30.87 -1.54 -9.84
C GLU A 596 29.52 -1.37 -10.54
N GLN A 597 28.41 -1.39 -9.80
CA GLN A 597 27.08 -1.16 -10.39
C GLN A 597 26.88 0.29 -10.88
N HIS A 598 27.46 1.27 -10.19
CA HIS A 598 27.32 2.70 -10.51
C HIS A 598 28.69 3.38 -10.50
N PRO A 599 29.57 3.09 -11.48
CA PRO A 599 30.94 3.58 -11.49
C PRO A 599 31.03 5.06 -11.86
N ALA A 600 32.13 5.70 -11.47
CA ALA A 600 32.59 6.94 -12.08
C ALA A 600 33.89 6.68 -12.85
N HIS A 601 34.03 7.26 -14.04
CA HIS A 601 35.21 7.16 -14.89
C HIS A 601 35.70 8.55 -15.31
N VAL A 602 37.01 8.72 -15.41
CA VAL A 602 37.65 10.00 -15.80
C VAL A 602 38.29 9.83 -17.17
N PHE A 603 37.78 10.57 -18.14
CA PHE A 603 38.34 10.61 -19.49
C PHE A 603 39.43 11.70 -19.57
N ASP A 604 40.68 11.26 -19.77
CA ASP A 604 41.89 12.08 -19.78
C ASP A 604 42.40 12.42 -21.20
N GLN A 605 41.68 12.05 -22.27
CA GLN A 605 42.01 12.41 -23.66
C GLN A 605 40.78 12.94 -24.42
N ALA A 606 40.99 13.86 -25.36
CA ALA A 606 39.92 14.41 -26.19
C ALA A 606 39.51 13.40 -27.27
N GLY A 607 38.20 13.21 -27.47
CA GLY A 607 37.67 12.19 -28.37
C GLY A 607 36.17 11.93 -28.18
N TYR A 608 35.66 10.97 -28.95
CA TYR A 608 34.36 10.34 -28.73
C TYR A 608 34.61 8.93 -28.18
N TYR A 609 33.85 8.55 -27.16
CA TYR A 609 33.97 7.29 -26.45
C TYR A 609 32.68 6.48 -26.57
N THR A 610 32.81 5.29 -27.16
CA THR A 610 31.77 4.27 -27.15
C THR A 610 31.83 3.53 -25.82
N VAL A 611 30.72 3.50 -25.08
CA VAL A 611 30.66 2.85 -23.76
C VAL A 611 29.81 1.59 -23.85
N SER A 612 30.28 0.49 -23.30
CA SER A 612 29.50 -0.74 -23.14
C SER A 612 29.35 -1.17 -21.67
N LEU A 613 28.21 -1.78 -21.39
CA LEU A 613 27.91 -2.45 -20.13
C LEU A 613 27.45 -3.87 -20.44
N THR A 614 28.15 -4.86 -19.91
CA THR A 614 27.67 -6.24 -19.80
C THR A 614 27.22 -6.50 -18.37
N VAL A 615 26.02 -7.04 -18.20
CA VAL A 615 25.52 -7.53 -16.91
C VAL A 615 25.37 -9.05 -16.93
N THR A 616 25.48 -9.69 -15.78
CA THR A 616 25.30 -11.14 -15.63
C THR A 616 24.48 -11.46 -14.39
N ASP A 617 23.58 -12.42 -14.52
CA ASP A 617 22.66 -12.85 -13.46
C ASP A 617 23.16 -14.04 -12.63
N THR A 618 22.32 -14.50 -11.71
CA THR A 618 22.56 -15.64 -10.82
C THR A 618 22.76 -16.98 -11.53
N ASP A 619 22.19 -17.16 -12.73
CA ASP A 619 22.31 -18.39 -13.51
C ASP A 619 23.50 -18.35 -14.49
N GLY A 620 24.09 -17.18 -14.67
CA GLY A 620 25.22 -16.94 -15.57
C GLY A 620 24.81 -16.49 -16.97
N ASP A 621 23.54 -16.12 -17.16
CA ASP A 621 23.08 -15.47 -18.39
C ASP A 621 23.46 -13.99 -18.38
N SER A 622 23.76 -13.47 -19.56
CA SER A 622 24.35 -12.14 -19.73
C SER A 622 23.75 -11.41 -20.92
N ASP A 623 23.62 -10.10 -20.79
CA ASP A 623 23.28 -9.19 -21.88
C ASP A 623 24.25 -8.01 -21.90
N THR A 624 24.45 -7.43 -23.08
CA THR A 624 25.41 -6.35 -23.33
C THR A 624 24.73 -5.22 -24.11
N VAL A 625 24.81 -4.01 -23.55
CA VAL A 625 24.40 -2.78 -24.23
C VAL A 625 25.63 -1.94 -24.56
N THR A 626 25.73 -1.51 -25.82
CA THR A 626 26.78 -0.59 -26.29
C THR A 626 26.13 0.70 -26.79
N LYS A 627 26.67 1.84 -26.38
CA LYS A 627 26.25 3.17 -26.84
C LYS A 627 27.42 3.83 -27.56
N GLU A 628 27.30 3.91 -28.88
CA GLU A 628 28.30 4.52 -29.76
C GLU A 628 28.38 6.04 -29.54
N ASP A 629 29.61 6.59 -29.57
CA ASP A 629 29.91 8.02 -29.39
C ASP A 629 29.21 8.64 -28.16
N TYR A 630 29.03 7.86 -27.08
CA TYR A 630 28.16 8.23 -25.96
C TYR A 630 28.72 9.34 -25.09
N VAL A 631 30.05 9.41 -24.93
CA VAL A 631 30.72 10.52 -24.22
C VAL A 631 31.62 11.27 -25.20
N TYR A 632 31.52 12.61 -25.20
CA TYR A 632 32.36 13.49 -26.01
C TYR A 632 33.25 14.37 -25.14
N VAL A 633 34.56 14.35 -25.38
CA VAL A 633 35.55 15.08 -24.59
C VAL A 633 36.32 16.02 -25.50
N SER A 634 36.36 17.31 -25.15
CA SER A 634 37.11 18.33 -25.87
C SER A 634 38.40 18.71 -25.13
N GLU A 635 39.41 19.14 -25.89
CA GLU A 635 40.52 19.90 -25.32
C GLU A 635 39.99 21.19 -24.66
N PRO A 636 40.57 21.65 -23.53
CA PRO A 636 40.22 22.93 -22.96
C PRO A 636 40.66 24.07 -23.88
N CYS A 637 39.87 25.13 -23.96
CA CYS A 637 40.23 26.34 -24.71
C CYS A 637 40.18 27.61 -23.87
N SER A 638 41.12 28.53 -24.15
CA SER A 638 41.12 29.88 -23.60
C SER A 638 40.49 30.83 -24.60
N ILE A 639 39.80 31.87 -24.10
CA ILE A 639 39.31 32.95 -24.94
C ILE A 639 40.49 33.87 -25.29
N TYR A 640 40.67 34.13 -26.58
CA TYR A 640 41.59 35.15 -27.09
C TYR A 640 40.82 36.17 -27.93
N TYR A 641 41.17 37.44 -27.78
CA TYR A 641 40.56 38.57 -28.48
C TYR A 641 41.29 38.86 -29.80
N TYR A 642 40.55 39.41 -30.77
CA TYR A 642 41.10 39.87 -32.05
C TYR A 642 42.02 41.07 -31.79
N ASP A 643 43.26 40.92 -32.26
CA ASP A 643 44.46 41.69 -31.97
C ASP A 643 45.29 41.72 -33.27
N ALA A 644 45.08 42.77 -34.07
CA ALA A 644 45.63 42.88 -35.42
C ALA A 644 47.00 43.56 -35.49
N ASP A 645 47.45 44.23 -34.42
CA ASP A 645 48.78 44.85 -34.34
C ASP A 645 49.77 44.15 -33.39
N ALA A 646 49.29 43.17 -32.59
CA ALA A 646 50.03 42.30 -31.69
C ALA A 646 50.59 43.00 -30.43
N ASP A 647 49.82 43.91 -29.82
CA ASP A 647 50.22 44.60 -28.58
C ASP A 647 49.84 43.88 -27.28
N GLY A 648 48.82 43.02 -27.33
CA GLY A 648 48.35 42.19 -26.21
C GLY A 648 46.95 42.51 -25.70
N TYR A 649 46.38 43.64 -26.13
CA TYR A 649 44.97 43.98 -25.99
C TYR A 649 44.22 43.69 -27.30
N GLY A 650 42.90 43.53 -27.22
CA GLY A 650 42.10 43.22 -28.40
C GLY A 650 40.69 43.80 -28.35
N THR A 651 40.02 43.71 -29.49
CA THR A 651 38.63 44.17 -29.65
C THR A 651 37.62 43.21 -28.99
N ASP A 652 36.33 43.60 -28.94
CA ASP A 652 35.25 42.73 -28.45
C ASP A 652 35.06 41.41 -29.24
N ASP A 653 35.69 41.24 -30.42
CA ASP A 653 35.64 39.97 -31.17
C ASP A 653 36.61 38.95 -30.58
N SER A 654 36.14 37.73 -30.31
CA SER A 654 36.92 36.72 -29.58
C SER A 654 36.65 35.29 -30.04
N GLN A 655 37.67 34.44 -29.90
CA GLN A 655 37.59 33.01 -30.22
C GLN A 655 38.17 32.17 -29.08
N CYS A 656 37.55 31.01 -28.83
CA CYS A 656 38.09 30.02 -27.91
C CYS A 656 39.10 29.14 -28.65
N LEU A 657 40.38 29.24 -28.30
CA LEU A 657 41.50 28.54 -28.95
C LEU A 657 42.32 27.76 -27.91
N THR A 658 42.95 26.67 -28.33
CA THR A 658 43.89 25.91 -27.49
C THR A 658 45.26 26.58 -27.33
N SER A 659 45.53 27.62 -28.12
CA SER A 659 46.71 28.49 -28.07
C SER A 659 46.44 29.76 -28.88
N PRO A 660 47.03 30.91 -28.54
CA PRO A 660 46.83 32.15 -29.29
C PRO A 660 47.34 32.00 -30.74
N SER A 661 46.60 32.54 -31.70
CA SER A 661 46.90 32.43 -33.13
C SER A 661 46.38 33.65 -33.90
N PHE A 662 47.29 34.44 -34.46
CA PHE A 662 46.98 35.67 -35.18
C PHE A 662 45.82 35.48 -36.19
N PRO A 663 44.79 36.33 -36.18
CA PRO A 663 44.69 37.59 -35.43
C PRO A 663 44.10 37.46 -34.00
N TYR A 664 43.86 36.28 -33.45
CA TYR A 664 43.34 36.14 -32.07
C TYR A 664 44.48 35.81 -31.12
N THR A 665 45.13 36.85 -30.59
CA THR A 665 46.35 36.72 -29.76
C THR A 665 46.28 37.41 -28.40
N ALA A 666 45.41 38.39 -28.21
CA ALA A 666 45.25 39.10 -26.94
C ALA A 666 44.52 38.28 -25.87
N GLU A 667 44.96 38.40 -24.61
CA GLU A 667 44.31 37.79 -23.44
C GLU A 667 43.31 38.74 -22.76
N GLU A 668 43.42 40.05 -23.01
CA GLU A 668 42.56 41.10 -22.45
C GLU A 668 41.83 41.87 -23.58
N PRO A 669 40.57 42.30 -23.37
CA PRO A 669 39.83 43.14 -24.31
C PRO A 669 40.13 44.65 -24.12
N LEU A 670 39.37 45.50 -24.83
CA LEU A 670 39.34 46.97 -24.71
C LEU A 670 40.45 47.74 -25.44
N ASP A 671 40.98 47.18 -26.51
CA ASP A 671 41.72 47.98 -27.50
C ASP A 671 40.77 48.96 -28.24
N CYS A 672 41.16 50.23 -28.29
CA CYS A 672 40.44 51.31 -28.97
C CYS A 672 40.98 51.71 -30.35
N ASP A 673 42.18 51.25 -30.76
CA ASP A 673 42.71 51.35 -32.13
C ASP A 673 43.64 50.17 -32.49
N ASP A 674 43.02 48.99 -32.66
CA ASP A 674 43.51 47.68 -33.17
C ASP A 674 44.24 47.69 -34.54
N GLY A 675 44.72 48.86 -34.97
CA GLY A 675 45.69 49.03 -36.04
C GLY A 675 46.98 49.74 -35.61
N ASN A 676 47.16 50.03 -34.31
CA ASN A 676 48.24 50.85 -33.76
C ASN A 676 48.62 50.51 -32.30
N VAL A 677 49.58 49.59 -32.17
CA VAL A 677 50.38 49.09 -31.00
C VAL A 677 50.85 50.10 -29.94
N SER A 678 50.54 51.39 -30.09
CA SER A 678 50.82 52.48 -29.15
C SER A 678 49.54 53.11 -28.55
N ILE A 679 48.37 52.56 -28.85
CA ILE A 679 47.06 52.97 -28.36
C ILE A 679 46.40 51.74 -27.72
N ASN A 680 46.44 51.63 -26.39
CA ASN A 680 45.91 50.50 -25.64
C ASN A 680 45.78 50.83 -24.14
N PRO A 681 45.04 50.04 -23.34
CA PRO A 681 44.87 50.24 -21.89
C PRO A 681 46.12 50.45 -21.02
N ASP A 682 47.33 50.05 -21.46
CA ASP A 682 48.60 50.25 -20.73
C ASP A 682 49.47 51.39 -21.30
N ALA A 683 49.06 52.03 -22.39
CA ALA A 683 49.80 53.11 -23.02
C ALA A 683 49.81 54.39 -22.15
N ALA A 684 50.74 55.29 -22.45
CA ALA A 684 50.87 56.58 -21.76
C ALA A 684 50.44 57.72 -22.69
N GLU A 685 49.60 58.62 -22.17
CA GLU A 685 49.08 59.78 -22.91
C GLU A 685 50.15 60.67 -23.55
N VAL A 686 49.87 61.08 -24.79
CA VAL A 686 50.73 61.89 -25.65
C VAL A 686 50.08 63.25 -25.89
N CYS A 687 50.07 64.06 -24.83
CA CYS A 687 49.58 65.45 -24.80
C CYS A 687 49.71 66.24 -26.12
N GLY A 688 48.57 66.52 -26.75
CA GLY A 688 48.40 67.42 -27.88
C GLY A 688 48.40 66.75 -29.25
N ASP A 689 48.27 65.42 -29.34
CA ASP A 689 48.03 64.71 -30.60
C ASP A 689 46.53 64.51 -30.89
N GLY A 690 45.67 64.63 -29.88
CA GLY A 690 44.21 64.54 -30.00
C GLY A 690 43.66 63.11 -30.08
N ILE A 691 44.42 62.14 -29.56
CA ILE A 691 44.09 60.72 -29.49
C ILE A 691 43.89 60.32 -28.01
N ASP A 692 42.99 59.37 -27.76
CA ASP A 692 42.89 58.64 -26.48
C ASP A 692 43.94 57.52 -26.57
N ASN A 693 45.13 57.68 -25.95
CA ASN A 693 46.18 56.67 -26.11
C ASN A 693 45.97 55.51 -25.15
N ASN A 694 45.50 55.77 -23.93
CA ASN A 694 45.32 54.77 -22.87
C ASN A 694 43.94 54.07 -22.89
N CYS A 695 43.06 54.40 -23.85
CA CYS A 695 41.72 53.86 -24.00
C CYS A 695 40.79 54.02 -22.76
N ASP A 696 41.05 54.98 -21.85
CA ASP A 696 40.20 55.23 -20.67
C ASP A 696 38.92 56.02 -20.98
N GLY A 697 38.81 56.55 -22.22
CA GLY A 697 37.68 57.33 -22.71
C GLY A 697 37.86 58.85 -22.62
N ASN A 698 39.03 59.34 -22.22
CA ASN A 698 39.45 60.74 -22.27
C ASN A 698 40.47 60.97 -23.40
N VAL A 699 40.85 62.21 -23.66
CA VAL A 699 41.78 62.58 -24.74
C VAL A 699 42.69 63.69 -24.22
N ASP A 700 44.01 63.53 -24.39
CA ASP A 700 45.03 64.49 -23.97
C ASP A 700 45.00 64.83 -22.45
N GLU A 701 44.65 63.90 -21.55
CA GLU A 701 44.66 64.14 -20.09
C GLU A 701 46.03 63.89 -19.42
N GLY A 702 46.16 64.32 -18.15
CA GLY A 702 47.41 64.28 -17.38
C GLY A 702 48.18 65.62 -17.33
N GLU A 703 49.47 65.57 -16.99
CA GLU A 703 50.31 66.78 -16.81
C GLU A 703 50.81 67.38 -18.15
N CYS A 704 49.86 67.83 -18.98
CA CYS A 704 50.15 68.55 -20.21
C CYS A 704 50.53 70.02 -19.95
N VAL A 705 51.77 70.27 -19.49
CA VAL A 705 52.25 71.62 -19.15
C VAL A 705 52.56 72.45 -20.40
N VAL A 706 51.62 73.33 -20.78
CA VAL A 706 51.81 74.33 -21.85
C VAL A 706 52.57 75.54 -21.30
N ASP A 707 53.89 75.55 -21.48
CA ASP A 707 54.79 76.56 -20.91
C ASP A 707 54.71 77.90 -21.69
N ILE A 708 53.99 78.89 -21.15
CA ILE A 708 53.96 80.29 -21.62
C ILE A 708 54.78 81.15 -20.65
N PRO A 709 56.06 81.50 -20.96
CA PRO A 709 56.92 82.22 -20.02
C PRO A 709 56.60 83.72 -20.01
N GLY A 710 56.01 84.22 -18.92
CA GLY A 710 55.51 85.60 -18.86
C GLY A 710 55.28 86.20 -17.46
N ASP A 711 56.38 86.55 -16.80
CA ASP A 711 56.51 87.54 -15.69
C ASP A 711 56.17 87.11 -14.25
N LEU A 712 56.85 87.78 -13.31
CA LEU A 712 56.74 87.61 -11.86
C LEU A 712 55.75 88.63 -11.28
N ASP A 713 54.96 88.25 -10.27
CA ASP A 713 55.14 88.82 -8.91
C ASP A 713 54.35 88.00 -7.87
N SER A 714 54.73 88.18 -6.61
CA SER A 714 53.98 87.75 -5.43
C SER A 714 52.75 88.62 -5.17
N ASP A 715 51.62 88.01 -4.85
CA ASP A 715 50.93 88.25 -3.56
C ASP A 715 50.05 87.05 -3.21
N ALA A 716 49.66 86.94 -1.95
CA ALA A 716 48.50 86.17 -1.55
C ALA A 716 47.22 86.95 -1.91
N ASP A 717 46.13 86.24 -2.25
CA ASP A 717 44.99 86.21 -1.33
C ASP A 717 44.05 85.03 -1.64
N VAL A 718 43.09 84.84 -0.74
CA VAL A 718 42.07 83.80 -0.71
C VAL A 718 40.94 84.07 -1.70
N ASP A 719 40.56 83.04 -2.46
CA ASP A 719 39.19 82.60 -2.80
C ASP A 719 39.34 81.32 -3.65
N GLY A 720 38.57 80.24 -3.52
CA GLY A 720 37.20 80.14 -3.02
C GLY A 720 36.31 79.58 -4.13
N ALA A 721 36.36 78.27 -4.40
CA ALA A 721 35.49 77.61 -5.38
C ALA A 721 35.20 76.15 -5.03
N ASP A 722 33.92 75.79 -4.97
CA ASP A 722 33.41 74.44 -4.71
C ASP A 722 33.35 73.57 -5.98
N PHE A 723 33.29 72.25 -5.77
CA PHE A 723 33.18 71.21 -6.82
C PHE A 723 31.85 71.22 -7.58
N ARG A 724 31.85 70.69 -8.81
CA ARG A 724 30.66 70.05 -9.41
C ARG A 724 31.03 68.74 -10.11
N LEU A 725 30.28 67.70 -9.80
CA LEU A 725 30.39 66.34 -10.36
C LEU A 725 29.13 66.06 -11.19
N PHE A 726 29.26 65.50 -12.39
CA PHE A 726 28.13 65.06 -13.21
C PHE A 726 28.13 63.54 -13.40
N LEU A 727 27.02 62.90 -13.05
CA LEU A 727 26.70 61.50 -13.35
C LEU A 727 25.33 61.48 -14.02
N SER A 728 25.19 60.75 -15.13
CA SER A 728 23.92 60.59 -15.82
C SER A 728 23.59 59.11 -16.05
N THR A 729 22.32 58.75 -15.89
CA THR A 729 21.82 57.38 -16.07
C THR A 729 20.80 57.33 -17.20
N TYR A 730 20.98 56.42 -18.15
CA TYR A 730 20.05 56.19 -19.26
C TYR A 730 19.20 54.93 -19.03
N ASN A 731 17.89 54.98 -19.31
CA ASN A 731 16.99 53.83 -19.20
C ASN A 731 16.33 53.50 -20.55
N LYS A 732 16.27 52.20 -20.87
CA LYS A 732 16.35 51.63 -22.22
C LYS A 732 14.97 51.39 -22.89
N SER A 733 13.92 52.12 -22.50
CA SER A 733 12.53 51.77 -22.85
C SER A 733 11.70 52.80 -23.64
N SER A 734 12.17 54.03 -23.89
CA SER A 734 11.37 55.03 -24.64
C SER A 734 12.11 56.09 -25.48
N GLY A 735 13.44 56.03 -25.60
CA GLY A 735 14.18 56.64 -26.73
C GLY A 735 14.05 58.15 -26.97
N THR A 736 13.84 58.99 -25.95
CA THR A 736 13.99 60.46 -26.06
C THR A 736 14.53 61.08 -24.74
N PRO A 737 15.34 62.16 -24.77
CA PRO A 737 16.07 62.64 -23.59
C PRO A 737 15.25 63.57 -22.68
N GLY A 738 15.44 63.46 -21.36
CA GLY A 738 14.84 64.32 -20.32
C GLY A 738 15.80 65.40 -19.81
N PHE A 739 15.25 66.53 -19.34
CA PHE A 739 15.99 67.74 -18.94
C PHE A 739 16.60 67.69 -17.53
N ILE A 740 17.67 68.49 -17.35
CA ILE A 740 18.41 68.73 -16.11
C ILE A 740 17.74 69.85 -15.29
N ALA A 741 17.82 69.78 -13.96
CA ALA A 741 17.56 70.89 -13.04
C ALA A 741 18.66 70.96 -11.96
N GLU A 742 19.00 72.17 -11.53
CA GLU A 742 20.25 72.55 -10.87
C GLU A 742 19.99 73.15 -9.47
N ALA A 743 20.86 72.89 -8.49
CA ALA A 743 20.83 73.54 -7.18
C ALA A 743 22.22 73.56 -6.51
N ASP A 744 22.68 74.74 -6.09
CA ASP A 744 23.96 74.95 -5.39
C ASP A 744 23.85 74.83 -3.86
N TYR A 745 25.00 74.62 -3.20
CA TYR A 745 25.18 74.72 -1.76
C TYR A 745 26.36 75.64 -1.41
N ASN A 746 26.34 76.25 -0.23
CA ASN A 746 27.44 77.07 0.28
C ASN A 746 27.80 76.74 1.75
N GLN A 747 28.91 77.34 2.22
CA GLN A 747 29.87 76.74 3.17
C GLN A 747 29.49 76.70 4.67
N ASN A 748 28.25 76.43 5.08
CA ASN A 748 27.90 76.26 6.51
C ASN A 748 26.88 75.13 6.74
N GLY A 749 27.37 73.90 6.91
CA GLY A 749 26.52 72.69 6.96
C GLY A 749 25.46 72.63 8.08
N TRP A 750 24.51 71.70 7.88
CA TRP A 750 23.29 71.38 8.66
C TRP A 750 22.06 72.25 8.34
N VAL A 751 21.15 71.82 7.45
CA VAL A 751 20.09 70.78 7.56
C VAL A 751 18.75 71.31 8.11
N GLY A 752 17.63 71.02 7.44
CA GLY A 752 16.28 71.15 8.01
C GLY A 752 15.12 71.12 7.01
N PHE A 753 14.34 70.04 7.02
CA PHE A 753 13.08 69.85 6.27
C PHE A 753 11.90 70.70 6.82
N SER A 754 10.88 70.94 5.98
CA SER A 754 9.43 70.86 6.31
C SER A 754 8.61 71.27 5.06
N ASP A 755 7.84 70.38 4.41
CA ASP A 755 6.40 70.09 4.66
C ASP A 755 5.56 70.63 3.46
N PHE A 756 4.34 70.17 3.09
CA PHE A 756 3.25 69.54 3.85
C PHE A 756 2.15 68.90 2.92
N LEU A 757 1.36 67.93 3.45
CA LEU A 757 -0.10 67.62 3.17
C LEU A 757 -0.56 67.17 1.73
N THR A 758 -1.51 66.23 1.49
CA THR A 758 -2.11 65.05 2.20
C THR A 758 -3.13 64.29 1.31
N TRP A 759 -3.33 62.97 1.55
CA TRP A 759 -4.54 62.13 1.27
C TRP A 759 -5.07 62.00 -0.19
N SER A 760 -5.67 60.90 -0.68
CA SER A 760 -6.02 59.54 -0.20
C SER A 760 -6.50 58.70 -1.43
N GLY A 761 -6.58 57.36 -1.48
CA GLY A 761 -6.38 56.27 -0.50
C GLY A 761 -6.87 54.90 -1.09
N HIS A 762 -7.26 53.95 -0.22
CA HIS A 762 -7.81 52.59 -0.51
C HIS A 762 -6.88 51.46 -1.01
N TYR A 763 -6.70 50.46 -0.12
CA TYR A 763 -6.66 48.98 -0.29
C TYR A 763 -6.37 48.38 -1.67
N ILE A 764 -5.47 47.38 -1.79
CA ILE A 764 -5.72 45.96 -1.41
C ILE A 764 -4.43 45.21 -0.96
N SER A 765 -4.62 44.11 -0.21
CA SER A 765 -3.64 43.13 0.34
C SER A 765 -2.62 42.57 -0.68
N TYR A 766 -1.33 42.30 -0.35
CA TYR A 766 -0.69 41.45 0.69
C TYR A 766 -0.59 39.94 0.36
N LEU A 767 0.57 39.38 0.72
CA LEU A 767 1.04 37.97 0.72
C LEU A 767 1.57 37.44 -0.63
N PHE A 768 2.62 36.61 -0.72
CA PHE A 768 3.90 36.40 0.00
C PHE A 768 4.58 35.16 -0.65
N HIS A 769 5.89 35.02 -0.50
CA HIS A 769 6.70 33.78 -0.67
C HIS A 769 7.08 33.24 -2.07
N SER A 770 8.38 33.42 -2.37
CA SER A 770 9.35 32.43 -2.89
C SER A 770 9.02 31.50 -4.07
N TRP A 771 9.81 31.61 -5.16
CA TRP A 771 10.64 30.48 -5.62
C TRP A 771 11.82 30.90 -6.54
N PHE A 772 12.60 29.91 -6.96
CA PHE A 772 13.90 29.96 -7.66
C PHE A 772 13.92 30.60 -9.07
N GLY A 773 15.10 31.13 -9.46
CA GLY A 773 15.79 30.64 -10.67
C GLY A 773 16.07 31.63 -11.83
N ARG A 774 17.27 31.48 -12.41
CA ARG A 774 17.84 32.14 -13.62
C ARG A 774 18.32 33.59 -13.42
N HIS A 775 19.38 34.04 -14.10
CA HIS A 775 20.14 33.38 -15.18
C HIS A 775 21.41 32.66 -14.72
#